data_AF-A0A318HZF8-F1
#
_entry.id   AF-A0A318HZF8-F1
#
_cell.length_a   1.000
_cell.length_b   1.000
_cell.length_c   1.000
_cell.angle_alpha   90.00
_cell.angle_beta   90.00
_cell.angle_gamma   90.00
#
_symmetry.space_group_name_H-M   'P 1'
#
loop_
_entity.id
_entity.type
_entity.pdbx_description
1 polymer ?
#
loop_
_entity_poly.entity_id
_entity_poly.type
_entity_poly.pdbx_seq_one_letter_code
_entity_poly.pdbx_strand_id
1 'polypeptide(L)'
;MNCYIIKHTRGLILLCTTTLMLSCGPQERTLSLYKPENNRFEKIVLADQLDEPMQFKVFKDGRVLFVERKGKIKVFDPQTKQVRIIGDIPVSKGYYSKTGEELSPRGEDGMQGVALDPNFDMNGWIYLYYSPEGGKHRSILTRYEWKGNSIVLDSKKVLLEVPNQRESCCHLGGGMIFDKDGNLLLSTGDNSQNDPTGNSPLDERTDRSLYDAQRTSGNTNDLRGKILRIQPESDGSYSIPKGNLFPEGTEGTRPEIYTMGNRNPWRLSIDSKTGWLYWGEVGPHGMKDSVGRGPKSYDEFNRAIKSGNYGWPYFSADNKAYWEYDYESGESLQEYDPDSPINNSPHNTGLTNLPPTTPAFIWYPQSQAIDFPLLGSGSNSAVGGPIYRQSDFQSSQRAFPEYYEGKWFITDWTRGWIMVVTMDENGDFESMEEFFPGINLVGPIDMDFGPEGDLYILEYGRGPYRRNQEARLIKIKYNEGNRKPHAIASALEKAGTIPFKVKLSSEGTYDFDDDSLEYRWTINSDNGYENTIMISDPEIILAKPGIYKVDLTVIDSQGAEDMAGIELYAGNEPPKVSFNFKGNNRSFFFPEHTINYSVVVDDLEDGSLGQGISSSEVDVQIDYLQNNFYWEELEPILLNTMATDPVHTVLANLLINKSDCRSCHLVDNKAIGPSYEKIADRYVNRPEALEYLTDKIMFGGMGNWDKEMAMPAHPAISKEDAGTIAKYILSLKDKKAEPLLDGKGSFTTTPILDSLYDNFIIRASYTDKGGISTPELMTTEMLVLRNSNIPVVSFDNYINIETNHSISPDYSTISPKESGAALALENVDLTGIREVLFYPPTASGIKDLEDWKIEVRIDSIQGELLGITDQVLTDDGMVGLRAKLATVKDYHDIYFVFNKKNEVIDRNGGFKIWRVKFVQ
;
A
#
# COMPACT_ATOMS: atom_id res chain seq x y z
N MET A 1 -24.65 -90.84 6.74
CA MET A 1 -25.04 -91.05 5.33
C MET A 1 -25.28 -89.69 4.71
N ASN A 2 -24.43 -89.34 3.73
CA ASN A 2 -24.57 -88.44 2.58
C ASN A 2 -25.38 -87.12 2.70
N CYS A 3 -25.06 -85.99 2.05
CA CYS A 3 -23.90 -85.40 1.37
C CYS A 3 -24.44 -84.08 0.73
N TYR A 4 -23.58 -83.05 0.55
CA TYR A 4 -23.72 -81.85 -0.31
C TYR A 4 -24.72 -80.72 0.09
N ILE A 5 -24.51 -79.40 -0.12
CA ILE A 5 -23.36 -78.46 -0.30
C ILE A 5 -23.95 -77.03 -0.54
N ILE A 6 -23.17 -75.96 -0.27
CA ILE A 6 -23.31 -74.51 -0.66
C ILE A 6 -24.39 -73.69 0.10
N LYS A 7 -24.00 -73.04 1.22
CA LYS A 7 -23.50 -71.65 1.41
C LYS A 7 -24.59 -70.57 1.41
N HIS A 8 -25.10 -70.31 2.61
CA HIS A 8 -26.13 -69.32 2.94
C HIS A 8 -25.58 -67.92 3.22
N THR A 9 -26.33 -66.93 2.75
CA THR A 9 -26.37 -65.56 3.25
C THR A 9 -27.63 -65.36 4.09
N ARG A 10 -27.54 -64.41 5.03
CA ARG A 10 -28.59 -63.72 5.82
C ARG A 10 -29.01 -64.31 7.17
N GLY A 11 -28.71 -63.51 8.20
CA GLY A 11 -29.69 -63.11 9.21
C GLY A 11 -29.47 -63.70 10.59
N LEU A 12 -28.73 -63.01 11.45
CA LEU A 12 -28.83 -63.19 12.90
C LEU A 12 -28.83 -61.83 13.60
N ILE A 13 -29.92 -61.58 14.33
CA ILE A 13 -30.07 -60.54 15.35
C ILE A 13 -29.35 -61.03 16.60
N LEU A 14 -28.37 -60.28 17.11
CA LEU A 14 -27.91 -60.40 18.51
C LEU A 14 -27.31 -59.08 18.99
N LEU A 15 -27.54 -58.80 20.28
CA LEU A 15 -27.29 -57.56 21.03
C LEU A 15 -25.95 -56.87 20.74
N CYS A 16 -26.03 -55.57 20.46
CA CYS A 16 -24.87 -54.68 20.34
C CYS A 16 -24.65 -53.93 21.66
N THR A 17 -23.65 -54.34 22.43
CA THR A 17 -22.96 -53.47 23.39
C THR A 17 -21.68 -53.00 22.75
N THR A 18 -21.71 -51.84 22.08
CA THR A 18 -20.53 -51.13 21.60
C THR A 18 -20.27 -49.92 22.48
N THR A 19 -19.27 -50.05 23.33
CA THR A 19 -18.55 -48.94 23.95
C THR A 19 -18.02 -48.05 22.83
N LEU A 20 -18.61 -46.87 22.62
CA LEU A 20 -18.00 -45.83 21.79
C LEU A 20 -16.74 -45.35 22.52
N MET A 21 -15.57 -45.83 22.08
CA MET A 21 -14.37 -45.01 22.18
C MET A 21 -14.50 -43.90 21.14
N LEU A 22 -14.79 -42.69 21.60
CA LEU A 22 -14.55 -41.48 20.81
C LEU A 22 -13.04 -41.38 20.59
N SER A 23 -12.57 -41.76 19.40
CA SER A 23 -11.23 -41.41 18.96
C SER A 23 -11.21 -39.90 18.70
N CYS A 24 -10.73 -39.14 19.66
CA CYS A 24 -10.31 -37.77 19.41
C CYS A 24 -8.88 -37.81 18.87
N GLY A 25 -8.68 -37.35 17.63
CA GLY A 25 -7.38 -37.08 17.02
C GLY A 25 -7.45 -37.04 15.48
N PRO A 26 -6.57 -36.29 14.81
CA PRO A 26 -6.26 -34.87 14.97
C PRO A 26 -6.74 -34.12 13.70
N GLN A 27 -7.73 -33.24 13.83
CA GLN A 27 -8.11 -32.34 12.73
C GLN A 27 -7.18 -31.10 12.66
N GLU A 28 -6.36 -30.88 13.70
CA GLU A 28 -5.44 -29.74 13.85
C GLU A 28 -4.27 -29.74 12.85
N ARG A 29 -3.74 -30.91 12.43
CA ARG A 29 -2.58 -30.96 11.51
C ARG A 29 -2.90 -30.58 10.05
N THR A 30 -4.17 -30.49 9.68
CA THR A 30 -4.57 -30.18 8.29
C THR A 30 -4.69 -28.68 8.03
N LEU A 31 -4.89 -27.85 9.06
CA LEU A 31 -5.05 -26.39 8.91
C LEU A 31 -3.71 -25.66 8.75
N SER A 32 -2.61 -26.21 9.26
CA SER A 32 -1.27 -25.61 9.18
C SER A 32 -0.71 -25.51 7.76
N LEU A 33 -1.23 -26.28 6.81
CA LEU A 33 -0.78 -26.34 5.41
C LEU A 33 -1.50 -25.33 4.49
N TYR A 34 -2.54 -24.64 4.98
CA TYR A 34 -3.25 -23.61 4.21
C TYR A 34 -2.79 -22.22 4.64
N LYS A 35 -2.94 -21.24 3.73
CA LYS A 35 -2.70 -19.84 4.06
C LYS A 35 -3.59 -19.44 5.25
N PRO A 36 -3.02 -18.95 6.36
CA PRO A 36 -3.81 -18.47 7.48
C PRO A 36 -4.59 -17.22 7.09
N GLU A 37 -5.78 -17.07 7.66
CA GLU A 37 -6.55 -15.84 7.55
C GLU A 37 -5.76 -14.65 8.12
N ASN A 38 -5.86 -13.49 7.45
CA ASN A 38 -5.12 -12.29 7.82
C ASN A 38 -5.42 -11.81 9.25
N ASN A 39 -6.66 -12.02 9.72
CA ASN A 39 -7.12 -11.71 11.08
C ASN A 39 -6.40 -12.51 12.19
N ARG A 40 -5.58 -13.52 11.86
CA ARG A 40 -4.74 -14.26 12.82
C ARG A 40 -3.43 -13.55 13.13
N PHE A 41 -3.14 -12.45 12.45
CA PHE A 41 -1.95 -11.64 12.68
C PHE A 41 -2.31 -10.32 13.34
N GLU A 42 -1.51 -9.92 14.34
CA GLU A 42 -1.71 -8.68 15.09
C GLU A 42 -0.43 -7.84 15.03
N LYS A 43 -0.54 -6.59 14.55
CA LYS A 43 0.54 -5.59 14.59
C LYS A 43 0.59 -4.94 15.98
N ILE A 44 1.68 -5.16 16.71
CA ILE A 44 1.91 -4.61 18.05
C ILE A 44 3.07 -3.61 18.00
N VAL A 45 2.83 -2.37 18.42
CA VAL A 45 3.89 -1.35 18.58
C VAL A 45 4.63 -1.57 19.89
N LEU A 46 5.95 -1.75 19.83
CA LEU A 46 6.82 -1.95 20.99
C LEU A 46 7.50 -0.65 21.42
N ALA A 47 7.91 0.16 20.46
CA ALA A 47 8.45 1.51 20.69
C ALA A 47 8.11 2.42 19.51
N ASP A 48 8.01 3.72 19.76
CA ASP A 48 7.69 4.74 18.78
C ASP A 48 8.65 5.95 18.84
N GLN A 49 8.47 6.88 17.90
CA GLN A 49 9.25 8.12 17.78
C GLN A 49 10.78 7.89 17.78
N LEU A 50 11.22 6.82 17.13
CA LEU A 50 12.64 6.49 16.97
C LEU A 50 13.34 7.53 16.09
N ASP A 51 14.65 7.71 16.27
CA ASP A 51 15.44 8.70 15.52
C ASP A 51 16.35 8.00 14.51
N GLU A 52 15.85 7.80 13.29
CA GLU A 52 16.57 7.17 12.18
C GLU A 52 17.09 5.76 12.53
N PRO A 53 16.20 4.82 12.89
CA PRO A 53 16.60 3.46 13.26
C PRO A 53 17.13 2.69 12.03
N MET A 54 18.20 1.91 12.18
CA MET A 54 18.91 1.29 11.06
C MET A 54 18.81 -0.24 11.03
N GLN A 55 19.30 -0.92 12.07
CA GLN A 55 19.26 -2.39 12.14
C GLN A 55 18.99 -2.84 13.58
N PHE A 56 18.38 -4.01 13.76
CA PHE A 56 18.12 -4.60 15.07
C PHE A 56 18.50 -6.09 15.17
N LYS A 57 18.57 -6.58 16.42
CA LYS A 57 18.66 -8.00 16.77
C LYS A 57 17.81 -8.32 18.00
N VAL A 58 17.10 -9.44 17.95
CA VAL A 58 16.27 -9.95 19.06
C VAL A 58 17.10 -10.93 19.88
N PHE A 59 17.14 -10.72 21.20
CA PHE A 59 17.78 -11.65 22.14
C PHE A 59 16.88 -12.86 22.41
N LYS A 60 17.47 -13.95 22.91
CA LYS A 60 16.72 -15.16 23.34
C LYS A 60 15.65 -14.89 24.41
N ASP A 61 15.81 -13.81 25.18
CA ASP A 61 14.86 -13.39 26.22
C ASP A 61 13.81 -12.36 25.73
N GLY A 62 13.79 -12.07 24.42
CA GLY A 62 12.85 -11.14 23.79
C GLY A 62 13.22 -9.66 23.89
N ARG A 63 14.34 -9.30 24.55
CA ARG A 63 14.89 -7.94 24.42
C ARG A 63 15.24 -7.67 22.95
N VAL A 64 15.20 -6.40 22.55
CA VAL A 64 15.56 -6.00 21.18
C VAL A 64 16.67 -4.95 21.23
N LEU A 65 17.85 -5.31 20.73
CA LEU A 65 18.95 -4.37 20.48
C LEU A 65 18.73 -3.70 19.14
N PHE A 66 18.81 -2.38 19.06
CA PHE A 66 18.78 -1.67 17.78
C PHE A 66 19.69 -0.44 17.80
N VAL A 67 20.09 -0.01 16.61
CA VAL A 67 20.95 1.15 16.42
C VAL A 67 20.26 2.24 15.61
N GLU A 68 20.62 3.48 15.91
CA GLU A 68 20.15 4.67 15.19
C GLU A 68 21.30 5.31 14.43
N ARG A 69 21.04 5.81 13.21
CA ARG A 69 22.07 6.33 12.29
C ARG A 69 22.97 7.37 12.95
N LYS A 70 22.42 8.18 13.87
CA LYS A 70 23.15 9.23 14.60
C LYS A 70 24.08 8.72 15.73
N GLY A 71 24.23 7.40 15.90
CA GLY A 71 25.24 6.80 16.76
C GLY A 71 24.72 6.21 18.08
N LYS A 72 23.41 6.32 18.35
CA LYS A 72 22.81 5.75 19.56
C LYS A 72 22.62 4.24 19.40
N ILE A 73 22.95 3.51 20.47
CA ILE A 73 22.65 2.09 20.60
C ILE A 73 21.63 1.93 21.73
N LYS A 74 20.52 1.24 21.43
CA LYS A 74 19.35 1.18 22.29
C LYS A 74 18.88 -0.26 22.49
N VAL A 75 18.21 -0.48 23.62
CA VAL A 75 17.59 -1.76 23.96
C VAL A 75 16.16 -1.53 24.38
N PHE A 76 15.22 -2.21 23.73
CA PHE A 76 13.86 -2.37 24.21
C PHE A 76 13.79 -3.56 25.17
N ASP A 77 13.19 -3.33 26.34
CA ASP A 77 12.96 -4.34 27.38
C ASP A 77 11.46 -4.72 27.39
N PRO A 78 11.09 -5.95 27.03
CA PRO A 78 9.69 -6.36 26.93
C PRO A 78 8.99 -6.46 28.29
N GLN A 79 9.74 -6.60 29.40
CA GLN A 79 9.16 -6.68 30.74
C GLN A 79 8.75 -5.29 31.23
N THR A 80 9.63 -4.29 31.05
CA THR A 80 9.34 -2.93 31.47
C THR A 80 8.63 -2.10 30.40
N LYS A 81 8.58 -2.59 29.16
CA LYS A 81 8.11 -1.86 27.96
C LYS A 81 8.82 -0.51 27.77
N GLN A 82 10.13 -0.48 28.05
CA GLN A 82 10.93 0.74 27.98
C GLN A 82 12.12 0.56 27.04
N VAL A 83 12.45 1.65 26.34
CA VAL A 83 13.68 1.76 25.56
C VAL A 83 14.75 2.45 26.40
N ARG A 84 15.94 1.86 26.49
CA ARG A 84 17.10 2.42 27.18
C ARG A 84 18.25 2.64 26.20
N ILE A 85 18.97 3.76 26.33
CA ILE A 85 20.22 3.99 25.60
C ILE A 85 21.34 3.28 26.36
N ILE A 86 22.06 2.40 25.68
CA ILE A 86 23.16 1.60 26.26
C ILE A 86 24.55 2.01 25.74
N GLY A 87 24.59 2.88 24.73
CA GLY A 87 25.80 3.46 24.16
C GLY A 87 25.47 4.62 23.24
N ASP A 88 26.44 5.53 23.09
CA ASP A 88 26.39 6.66 22.16
C ASP A 88 27.79 6.85 21.56
N ILE A 89 27.90 6.63 20.25
CA ILE A 89 29.17 6.69 19.52
C ILE A 89 29.12 7.89 18.57
N PRO A 90 30.11 8.81 18.62
CA PRO A 90 30.22 9.87 17.63
C PRO A 90 30.44 9.31 16.21
N VAL A 91 29.53 9.67 15.29
CA VAL A 91 29.52 9.23 13.89
C VAL A 91 29.37 10.42 12.96
N SER A 92 29.86 10.28 11.72
CA SER A 92 29.60 11.26 10.65
C SER A 92 28.12 11.27 10.31
N LYS A 93 27.58 12.46 9.98
CA LYS A 93 26.14 12.67 9.71
C LYS A 93 25.89 13.37 8.38
N GLY A 94 26.96 13.76 7.69
CA GLY A 94 26.97 14.66 6.56
C GLY A 94 28.11 14.36 5.60
N TYR A 95 28.14 15.13 4.51
CA TYR A 95 29.16 15.07 3.47
C TYR A 95 30.17 16.19 3.66
N TYR A 96 31.44 15.89 3.45
CA TYR A 96 32.59 16.75 3.64
C TYR A 96 33.55 16.65 2.46
N SER A 97 34.14 17.78 2.08
CA SER A 97 35.20 17.84 1.08
C SER A 97 36.47 17.10 1.57
N LYS A 98 37.42 16.84 0.66
CA LYS A 98 38.73 16.27 1.04
C LYS A 98 39.51 17.13 2.03
N THR A 99 39.22 18.43 2.12
CA THR A 99 39.83 19.36 3.07
C THR A 99 39.04 19.52 4.37
N GLY A 100 37.92 18.79 4.53
CA GLY A 100 37.10 18.76 5.74
C GLY A 100 36.02 19.83 5.83
N GLU A 101 35.73 20.55 4.74
CA GLU A 101 34.62 21.51 4.68
C GLU A 101 33.29 20.76 4.58
N GLU A 102 32.29 21.14 5.39
CA GLU A 102 30.95 20.55 5.31
C GLU A 102 30.26 20.96 4.00
N LEU A 103 30.01 19.98 3.14
CA LEU A 103 29.27 20.14 1.88
C LEU A 103 27.76 20.00 2.13
N SER A 104 27.38 19.09 3.03
CA SER A 104 25.99 18.90 3.44
C SER A 104 25.93 18.40 4.90
N PRO A 105 25.07 18.95 5.75
CA PRO A 105 24.84 18.43 7.10
C PRO A 105 24.00 17.14 7.13
N ARG A 106 23.58 16.64 5.95
CA ARG A 106 22.75 15.44 5.78
C ARG A 106 23.43 14.48 4.81
N GLY A 107 23.81 13.32 5.30
CA GLY A 107 24.33 12.22 4.50
C GLY A 107 23.94 10.87 5.06
N GLU A 108 24.03 9.83 4.23
CA GLU A 108 23.76 8.44 4.61
C GLU A 108 24.75 7.91 5.64
N ASP A 109 25.93 8.53 5.75
CA ASP A 109 26.93 8.22 6.77
C ASP A 109 26.33 8.18 8.18
N GLY A 110 26.88 7.30 8.99
CA GLY A 110 26.47 7.12 10.37
C GLY A 110 26.70 5.70 10.85
N MET A 111 25.96 5.32 11.88
CA MET A 111 25.80 3.95 12.32
C MET A 111 24.90 3.20 11.34
N GLN A 112 25.35 2.07 10.80
CA GLN A 112 24.60 1.30 9.79
C GLN A 112 24.14 -0.05 10.32
N GLY A 113 25.07 -0.80 10.93
CA GLY A 113 24.86 -2.22 11.24
C GLY A 113 25.11 -2.58 12.70
N VAL A 114 24.38 -3.58 13.17
CA VAL A 114 24.59 -4.22 14.48
C VAL A 114 24.42 -5.73 14.36
N ALA A 115 25.33 -6.48 14.97
CA ALA A 115 25.20 -7.93 15.13
C ALA A 115 25.61 -8.37 16.54
N LEU A 116 24.97 -9.43 17.03
CA LEU A 116 25.36 -10.13 18.25
C LEU A 116 26.27 -11.29 17.88
N ASP A 117 27.34 -11.50 18.65
CA ASP A 117 28.13 -12.72 18.53
C ASP A 117 27.24 -13.96 18.77
N PRO A 118 27.39 -15.07 18.02
CA PRO A 118 26.64 -16.30 18.29
C PRO A 118 26.78 -16.82 19.72
N ASN A 119 27.88 -16.49 20.39
CA ASN A 119 28.18 -16.81 21.79
C ASN A 119 27.97 -15.61 22.73
N PHE A 120 27.12 -14.64 22.37
CA PHE A 120 26.87 -13.42 23.14
C PHE A 120 26.58 -13.69 24.62
N ASP A 121 25.78 -14.72 24.94
CA ASP A 121 25.43 -15.08 26.32
C ASP A 121 26.65 -15.44 27.18
N MET A 122 27.77 -15.82 26.54
CA MET A 122 29.04 -16.18 27.20
C MET A 122 30.06 -15.05 27.17
N ASN A 123 30.19 -14.33 26.04
CA ASN A 123 31.27 -13.35 25.83
C ASN A 123 30.81 -11.88 25.89
N GLY A 124 29.51 -11.60 25.75
CA GLY A 124 28.95 -10.26 25.68
C GLY A 124 29.43 -9.45 24.47
N TRP A 125 29.86 -10.08 23.38
CA TRP A 125 30.41 -9.36 22.23
C TRP A 125 29.34 -8.87 21.27
N ILE A 126 29.43 -7.58 20.94
CA ILE A 126 28.60 -6.94 19.91
C ILE A 126 29.49 -6.41 18.81
N TYR A 127 28.97 -6.43 17.59
CA TYR A 127 29.63 -5.91 16.41
C TYR A 127 28.85 -4.72 15.86
N LEU A 128 29.56 -3.65 15.52
CA LEU A 128 28.98 -2.42 14.99
C LEU A 128 29.72 -2.02 13.71
N TYR A 129 28.96 -1.61 12.68
CA TYR A 129 29.50 -1.04 11.45
C TYR A 129 29.04 0.39 11.28
N TYR A 130 30.00 1.34 11.22
CA TYR A 130 29.69 2.76 11.20
C TYR A 130 30.79 3.63 10.57
N SER A 131 30.41 4.83 10.16
CA SER A 131 31.31 5.90 9.70
C SER A 131 31.72 6.80 10.88
N PRO A 132 32.98 6.77 11.35
CA PRO A 132 33.43 7.63 12.45
C PRO A 132 33.36 9.11 12.10
N GLU A 133 33.09 9.97 13.09
CA GLU A 133 33.16 11.42 12.94
C GLU A 133 34.61 11.89 12.74
N GLY A 134 34.82 12.82 11.82
CA GLY A 134 36.14 13.41 11.52
C GLY A 134 37.19 12.44 10.98
N GLY A 135 38.39 12.96 10.73
CA GLY A 135 39.56 12.18 10.31
C GLY A 135 39.44 11.53 8.92
N LYS A 136 40.15 10.39 8.73
CA LYS A 136 40.16 9.63 7.47
C LYS A 136 38.76 9.10 7.15
N HIS A 137 38.23 9.47 5.99
CA HIS A 137 36.95 9.00 5.44
C HIS A 137 36.97 7.48 5.22
N ARG A 138 36.16 6.76 6.00
CA ARG A 138 36.00 5.32 5.97
C ARG A 138 34.79 4.90 6.80
N SER A 139 34.35 3.67 6.58
CA SER A 139 33.49 2.94 7.49
C SER A 139 34.32 1.87 8.20
N ILE A 140 34.02 1.59 9.47
CA ILE A 140 34.75 0.60 10.26
C ILE A 140 33.81 -0.46 10.82
N LEU A 141 34.21 -1.72 10.70
CA LEU A 141 33.63 -2.83 11.43
C LEU A 141 34.37 -2.97 12.75
N THR A 142 33.62 -2.97 13.85
CA THR A 142 34.18 -2.97 15.20
C THR A 142 33.51 -4.00 16.08
N ARG A 143 34.23 -4.46 17.10
CA ARG A 143 33.71 -5.27 18.19
C ARG A 143 33.81 -4.50 19.51
N TYR A 144 32.78 -4.61 20.34
CA TYR A 144 32.75 -4.11 21.71
C TYR A 144 32.30 -5.21 22.69
N GLU A 145 32.66 -5.03 23.95
CA GLU A 145 32.12 -5.80 25.08
C GLU A 145 30.88 -5.09 25.66
N TRP A 146 29.84 -5.86 25.91
CA TRP A 146 28.68 -5.49 26.70
C TRP A 146 28.88 -6.04 28.12
N LYS A 147 28.79 -5.18 29.14
CA LYS A 147 28.81 -5.60 30.55
C LYS A 147 27.67 -4.94 31.33
N GLY A 148 26.92 -5.75 32.07
CA GLY A 148 25.72 -5.29 32.79
C GLY A 148 24.65 -4.78 31.80
N ASN A 149 24.32 -3.49 31.87
CA ASN A 149 23.31 -2.86 31.03
C ASN A 149 23.90 -1.80 30.07
N SER A 150 25.19 -1.87 29.73
CA SER A 150 25.85 -0.87 28.88
C SER A 150 27.02 -1.43 28.06
N ILE A 151 27.32 -0.74 26.97
CA ILE A 151 28.49 -1.00 26.12
C ILE A 151 29.73 -0.40 26.79
N VAL A 152 30.81 -1.17 26.88
CA VAL A 152 32.11 -0.69 27.35
C VAL A 152 32.86 -0.06 26.18
N LEU A 153 32.73 1.25 25.99
CA LEU A 153 33.28 1.95 24.81
C LEU A 153 34.79 1.76 24.63
N ASP A 154 35.56 1.67 25.72
CA ASP A 154 37.02 1.49 25.68
C ASP A 154 37.45 0.07 25.27
N SER A 155 36.51 -0.89 25.18
CA SER A 155 36.79 -2.25 24.71
C SER A 155 36.89 -2.37 23.18
N LYS A 156 36.70 -1.27 22.45
CA LYS A 156 36.67 -1.21 20.99
C LYS A 156 37.84 -1.96 20.35
N LYS A 157 37.51 -2.88 19.45
CA LYS A 157 38.44 -3.50 18.49
C LYS A 157 37.99 -3.15 17.08
N VAL A 158 38.90 -2.68 16.23
CA VAL A 158 38.62 -2.45 14.80
C VAL A 158 39.05 -3.70 14.04
N LEU A 159 38.10 -4.36 13.39
CA LEU A 159 38.36 -5.59 12.64
C LEU A 159 38.70 -5.26 11.19
N LEU A 160 37.86 -4.44 10.55
CA LEU A 160 37.96 -4.15 9.12
C LEU A 160 37.68 -2.67 8.86
N GLU A 161 38.44 -2.06 7.95
CA GLU A 161 38.18 -0.72 7.44
C GLU A 161 37.76 -0.82 5.97
N VAL A 162 36.61 -0.24 5.64
CA VAL A 162 36.09 -0.15 4.26
C VAL A 162 36.28 1.30 3.79
N PRO A 163 36.96 1.55 2.66
CA PRO A 163 37.06 2.89 2.10
C PRO A 163 35.68 3.50 1.88
N ASN A 164 35.55 4.80 2.15
CA ASN A 164 34.30 5.53 1.95
C ASN A 164 34.63 6.95 1.49
N GLN A 165 34.02 7.43 0.40
CA GLN A 165 34.03 8.82 0.00
C GLN A 165 32.89 9.55 0.72
N ARG A 166 33.17 10.75 1.21
CA ARG A 166 32.17 11.58 1.88
C ARG A 166 31.91 12.88 1.14
N GLU A 167 32.28 12.96 -0.12
CA GLU A 167 32.10 14.17 -0.93
C GLU A 167 30.69 14.25 -1.52
N SER A 168 30.05 13.10 -1.74
CA SER A 168 28.69 13.00 -2.26
C SER A 168 27.96 11.79 -1.68
N CYS A 169 26.65 11.77 -1.89
CA CYS A 169 25.83 10.57 -1.69
C CYS A 169 26.16 9.52 -2.79
N CYS A 170 26.07 8.20 -2.58
CA CYS A 170 25.29 7.43 -1.58
C CYS A 170 25.87 6.00 -1.36
N HIS A 171 25.08 5.08 -0.80
CA HIS A 171 25.23 3.62 -0.76
C HIS A 171 26.33 3.11 0.17
N LEU A 172 25.98 2.93 1.44
CA LEU A 172 26.89 2.35 2.43
C LEU A 172 26.63 0.87 2.74
N GLY A 173 25.47 0.33 2.37
CA GLY A 173 25.02 -0.99 2.80
C GLY A 173 24.97 -1.07 4.33
N GLY A 174 25.71 -2.01 4.91
CA GLY A 174 25.90 -2.14 6.35
C GLY A 174 24.99 -3.15 7.04
N GLY A 175 24.27 -3.98 6.28
CA GLY A 175 23.59 -5.16 6.81
C GLY A 175 24.60 -6.16 7.35
N MET A 176 24.35 -6.67 8.56
CA MET A 176 25.24 -7.60 9.25
C MET A 176 24.48 -8.84 9.75
N ILE A 177 25.06 -10.03 9.51
CA ILE A 177 24.51 -11.30 10.01
C ILE A 177 25.63 -12.33 10.22
N PHE A 178 25.48 -13.20 11.23
CA PHE A 178 26.35 -14.35 11.41
C PHE A 178 25.75 -15.60 10.76
N ASP A 179 26.58 -16.39 10.10
CA ASP A 179 26.21 -17.73 9.68
C ASP A 179 26.36 -18.76 10.82
N LYS A 180 25.81 -19.96 10.62
CA LYS A 180 25.84 -21.06 11.61
C LYS A 180 27.26 -21.53 11.97
N ASP A 181 28.25 -21.23 11.12
CA ASP A 181 29.64 -21.64 11.30
C ASP A 181 30.45 -20.55 12.03
N GLY A 182 29.80 -19.43 12.41
CA GLY A 182 30.40 -18.33 13.15
C GLY A 182 31.03 -17.25 12.29
N ASN A 183 30.84 -17.28 10.97
CA ASN A 183 31.37 -16.26 10.08
C ASN A 183 30.42 -15.04 10.08
N LEU A 184 31.01 -13.86 10.14
CA LEU A 184 30.29 -12.59 10.02
C LEU A 184 30.23 -12.17 8.55
N LEU A 185 29.00 -11.99 8.05
CA LEU A 185 28.73 -11.38 6.76
C LEU A 185 28.41 -9.89 6.94
N LEU A 186 29.00 -9.05 6.10
CA LEU A 186 28.84 -7.60 6.08
C LEU A 186 28.56 -7.13 4.66
N SER A 187 27.43 -6.46 4.45
CA SER A 187 27.12 -5.81 3.18
C SER A 187 27.81 -4.44 3.10
N THR A 188 28.33 -4.09 1.94
CA THR A 188 28.95 -2.78 1.66
C THR A 188 28.42 -2.25 0.35
N GLY A 189 27.91 -1.02 0.36
CA GLY A 189 27.49 -0.34 -0.86
C GLY A 189 28.69 0.10 -1.72
N ASP A 190 28.42 0.40 -2.98
CA ASP A 190 29.41 0.76 -3.99
C ASP A 190 30.09 2.11 -3.70
N ASN A 191 29.40 2.96 -2.95
CA ASN A 191 29.85 4.27 -2.56
C ASN A 191 30.34 5.10 -3.77
N SER A 192 29.53 5.04 -4.84
CA SER A 192 29.66 5.80 -6.07
C SER A 192 28.48 6.75 -6.26
N GLN A 193 28.72 7.83 -7.00
CA GLN A 193 27.70 8.82 -7.32
C GLN A 193 26.77 8.29 -8.41
N ASN A 194 25.48 8.59 -8.27
CA ASN A 194 24.48 8.24 -9.28
C ASN A 194 24.77 8.95 -10.62
N ASP A 195 24.58 8.24 -11.72
CA ASP A 195 24.62 8.85 -13.06
C ASP A 195 23.38 9.76 -13.24
N PRO A 196 23.56 11.01 -13.69
CA PRO A 196 22.47 11.98 -13.79
C PRO A 196 21.44 11.64 -14.88
N THR A 197 21.75 10.72 -15.79
CA THR A 197 20.82 10.23 -16.83
C THR A 197 20.02 9.02 -16.36
N GLY A 198 20.31 8.49 -15.16
CA GLY A 198 19.65 7.31 -14.59
C GLY A 198 20.21 5.98 -15.10
N ASN A 199 21.28 5.99 -15.89
CA ASN A 199 22.00 4.79 -16.32
C ASN A 199 23.02 4.32 -15.25
N SER A 200 23.79 3.28 -15.56
CA SER A 200 24.91 2.88 -14.72
C SER A 200 26.05 3.92 -14.73
N PRO A 201 26.66 4.25 -13.57
CA PRO A 201 27.79 5.17 -13.50
C PRO A 201 29.09 4.48 -13.98
N LEU A 202 29.46 4.74 -15.23
CA LEU A 202 30.62 4.16 -15.93
C LEU A 202 31.57 5.23 -16.52
N ASP A 203 31.63 6.43 -15.92
CA ASP A 203 32.40 7.57 -16.48
C ASP A 203 33.90 7.48 -16.17
N GLU A 204 34.69 7.07 -17.16
CA GLU A 204 36.13 6.83 -17.04
C GLU A 204 37.01 8.09 -17.09
N ARG A 205 36.43 9.29 -17.21
CA ARG A 205 37.20 10.52 -17.25
C ARG A 205 37.88 10.77 -15.91
N THR A 206 39.14 11.20 -15.96
CA THR A 206 40.01 11.28 -14.77
C THR A 206 39.52 12.21 -13.64
N ASP A 207 38.72 13.23 -13.96
CA ASP A 207 38.10 14.16 -13.00
C ASP A 207 36.69 13.71 -12.54
N ARG A 208 36.22 12.55 -13.01
CA ARG A 208 34.87 12.02 -12.77
C ARG A 208 34.86 10.69 -12.02
N SER A 209 35.96 10.29 -11.37
CA SER A 209 36.07 9.03 -10.62
C SER A 209 34.89 8.67 -9.69
N LEU A 210 34.16 9.63 -9.11
CA LEU A 210 32.97 9.33 -8.30
C LEU A 210 31.80 8.73 -9.12
N TYR A 211 31.73 9.02 -10.42
CA TYR A 211 30.76 8.50 -11.40
C TYR A 211 31.24 7.22 -12.10
N ASP A 212 32.22 6.54 -11.51
CA ASP A 212 32.73 5.26 -11.96
C ASP A 212 32.52 4.21 -10.85
N ALA A 213 31.49 3.37 -10.98
CA ALA A 213 31.26 2.23 -10.08
C ALA A 213 32.10 1.00 -10.44
N GLN A 214 32.80 1.01 -11.58
CA GLN A 214 33.71 -0.08 -11.95
C GLN A 214 34.90 -0.13 -10.99
N ARG A 215 35.34 1.04 -10.47
CA ARG A 215 36.40 1.14 -9.46
C ARG A 215 36.05 0.48 -8.12
N THR A 216 34.77 0.24 -7.86
CA THR A 216 34.26 -0.33 -6.60
C THR A 216 33.61 -1.68 -6.86
N SER A 217 32.34 -1.71 -7.27
CA SER A 217 31.54 -2.93 -7.41
C SER A 217 32.17 -3.96 -8.35
N GLY A 218 32.68 -3.51 -9.50
CA GLY A 218 33.39 -4.34 -10.49
C GLY A 218 34.86 -4.60 -10.15
N ASN A 219 35.44 -3.95 -9.14
CA ASN A 219 36.84 -4.12 -8.77
C ASN A 219 37.00 -5.27 -7.76
N THR A 220 37.75 -6.30 -8.14
CA THR A 220 38.02 -7.48 -7.29
C THR A 220 38.97 -7.19 -6.14
N ASN A 221 39.64 -6.04 -6.15
CA ASN A 221 40.58 -5.58 -5.13
C ASN A 221 40.02 -4.44 -4.26
N ASP A 222 38.70 -4.20 -4.27
CA ASP A 222 38.01 -3.20 -3.44
C ASP A 222 36.93 -3.87 -2.57
N LEU A 223 36.69 -3.32 -1.39
CA LEU A 223 35.72 -3.84 -0.42
C LEU A 223 34.33 -3.23 -0.56
N ARG A 224 34.14 -2.24 -1.43
CA ARG A 224 32.84 -1.59 -1.70
C ARG A 224 32.06 -2.30 -2.79
N GLY A 225 30.74 -2.29 -2.67
CA GLY A 225 29.83 -2.96 -3.59
C GLY A 225 29.89 -4.48 -3.47
N LYS A 226 30.06 -4.99 -2.24
CA LYS A 226 30.33 -6.39 -1.92
C LYS A 226 29.42 -6.89 -0.79
N ILE A 227 29.32 -8.21 -0.67
CA ILE A 227 29.04 -8.84 0.62
C ILE A 227 30.31 -9.55 1.04
N LEU A 228 30.87 -9.11 2.16
CA LEU A 228 32.11 -9.61 2.74
C LEU A 228 31.80 -10.72 3.74
N ARG A 229 32.65 -11.74 3.83
CA ARG A 229 32.51 -12.84 4.80
C ARG A 229 33.85 -13.11 5.48
N ILE A 230 33.90 -12.92 6.79
CA ILE A 230 35.10 -13.09 7.62
C ILE A 230 34.79 -13.92 8.87
N GLN A 231 35.78 -14.53 9.49
CA GLN A 231 35.64 -15.17 10.80
C GLN A 231 36.31 -14.29 11.87
N PRO A 232 35.55 -13.59 12.73
CA PRO A 232 36.12 -12.78 13.80
C PRO A 232 36.93 -13.60 14.81
N GLU A 233 38.06 -13.07 15.25
CA GLU A 233 38.92 -13.68 16.26
C GLU A 233 38.85 -12.95 17.61
N SER A 234 39.22 -13.68 18.68
CA SER A 234 39.12 -13.17 20.05
C SER A 234 40.00 -11.96 20.37
N ASP A 235 41.12 -11.78 19.67
CA ASP A 235 42.03 -10.65 19.84
C ASP A 235 41.57 -9.37 19.11
N GLY A 236 40.53 -9.49 18.27
CA GLY A 236 40.00 -8.43 17.43
C GLY A 236 40.53 -8.44 15.99
N SER A 237 41.31 -9.46 15.61
CA SER A 237 41.62 -9.77 14.20
C SER A 237 40.50 -10.60 13.55
N TYR A 238 40.71 -11.08 12.34
CA TYR A 238 39.82 -12.01 11.65
C TYR A 238 40.63 -12.98 10.77
N SER A 239 40.05 -14.13 10.48
CA SER A 239 40.53 -15.09 9.49
C SER A 239 39.60 -15.16 8.26
N ILE A 240 40.10 -15.70 7.15
CA ILE A 240 39.35 -15.84 5.90
C ILE A 240 38.67 -17.22 5.84
N PRO A 241 37.33 -17.27 5.76
CA PRO A 241 36.60 -18.52 5.62
C PRO A 241 36.81 -19.15 4.23
N LYS A 242 36.77 -20.49 4.17
CA LYS A 242 36.75 -21.19 2.88
C LYS A 242 35.44 -20.91 2.13
N GLY A 243 35.52 -20.87 0.80
CA GLY A 243 34.36 -20.70 -0.07
C GLY A 243 34.05 -19.24 -0.46
N ASN A 244 34.82 -18.27 0.01
CA ASN A 244 34.82 -16.92 -0.54
C ASN A 244 35.23 -16.92 -2.02
N LEU A 245 34.80 -15.89 -2.76
CA LEU A 245 34.90 -15.83 -4.21
C LEU A 245 36.35 -15.93 -4.70
N PHE A 246 37.27 -15.30 -3.95
CA PHE A 246 38.69 -15.28 -4.27
C PHE A 246 39.49 -16.01 -3.18
N PRO A 247 40.31 -17.02 -3.53
CA PRO A 247 41.22 -17.66 -2.59
C PRO A 247 42.25 -16.68 -2.02
N GLU A 248 42.63 -16.88 -0.75
CA GLU A 248 43.68 -16.10 -0.10
C GLU A 248 45.00 -16.16 -0.87
N GLY A 249 45.64 -14.99 -1.04
CA GLY A 249 46.88 -14.84 -1.80
C GLY A 249 46.72 -14.70 -3.32
N THR A 250 45.49 -14.71 -3.85
CA THR A 250 45.23 -14.43 -5.27
C THR A 250 45.53 -12.97 -5.59
N GLU A 251 46.50 -12.73 -6.47
CA GLU A 251 46.95 -11.38 -6.85
C GLU A 251 45.81 -10.55 -7.45
N GLY A 252 45.74 -9.26 -7.07
CA GLY A 252 44.69 -8.36 -7.55
C GLY A 252 43.28 -8.65 -6.99
N THR A 253 43.18 -9.39 -5.88
CA THR A 253 41.89 -9.71 -5.27
C THR A 253 41.88 -9.55 -3.76
N ARG A 254 40.67 -9.36 -3.20
CA ARG A 254 40.42 -9.35 -1.75
C ARG A 254 39.74 -10.65 -1.32
N PRO A 255 40.37 -11.47 -0.46
CA PRO A 255 39.81 -12.75 -0.04
C PRO A 255 38.60 -12.63 0.88
N GLU A 256 38.30 -11.44 1.41
CA GLU A 256 37.09 -11.17 2.20
C GLU A 256 35.80 -11.22 1.36
N ILE A 257 35.90 -11.11 0.03
CA ILE A 257 34.75 -11.01 -0.87
C ILE A 257 34.03 -12.37 -0.99
N TYR A 258 32.77 -12.42 -0.53
CA TYR A 258 31.88 -13.56 -0.76
C TYR A 258 31.00 -13.33 -2.00
N THR A 259 30.39 -12.15 -2.11
CA THR A 259 29.74 -11.70 -3.35
C THR A 259 30.36 -10.40 -3.83
N MET A 260 30.44 -10.23 -5.15
CA MET A 260 30.79 -8.96 -5.79
C MET A 260 29.70 -8.49 -6.73
N GLY A 261 29.85 -7.29 -7.26
CA GLY A 261 28.92 -6.72 -8.22
C GLY A 261 27.58 -6.31 -7.60
N ASN A 262 27.62 -5.67 -6.42
CA ASN A 262 26.43 -5.10 -5.78
C ASN A 262 26.53 -3.56 -5.80
N ARG A 263 25.41 -2.85 -5.85
CA ARG A 263 25.27 -1.40 -5.72
C ARG A 263 25.02 -0.99 -4.26
N ASN A 264 23.92 -1.45 -3.67
CA ASN A 264 23.53 -1.12 -2.30
C ASN A 264 22.79 -2.31 -1.65
N PRO A 265 23.51 -3.39 -1.30
CA PRO A 265 22.95 -4.56 -0.65
C PRO A 265 22.51 -4.21 0.78
N TRP A 266 21.20 -4.18 1.04
CA TRP A 266 20.66 -3.50 2.23
C TRP A 266 20.51 -4.41 3.45
N ARG A 267 19.57 -5.36 3.48
CA ARG A 267 19.43 -6.31 4.60
C ARG A 267 19.69 -7.73 4.16
N LEU A 268 20.63 -8.35 4.88
CA LEU A 268 21.07 -9.72 4.67
C LEU A 268 20.21 -10.67 5.49
N SER A 269 19.96 -11.85 4.96
CA SER A 269 19.35 -12.96 5.68
C SER A 269 19.98 -14.28 5.26
N ILE A 270 20.06 -15.21 6.21
CA ILE A 270 20.60 -16.56 5.98
C ILE A 270 19.49 -17.55 6.30
N ASP A 271 19.21 -18.45 5.37
CA ASP A 271 18.35 -19.58 5.64
C ASP A 271 19.08 -20.56 6.55
N SER A 272 18.58 -20.74 7.77
CA SER A 272 19.17 -21.60 8.81
C SER A 272 19.29 -23.07 8.39
N LYS A 273 18.45 -23.54 7.46
CA LYS A 273 18.44 -24.91 6.96
C LYS A 273 19.47 -25.13 5.85
N THR A 274 19.54 -24.25 4.87
CA THR A 274 20.39 -24.42 3.67
C THR A 274 21.74 -23.72 3.78
N GLY A 275 21.83 -22.67 4.61
CA GLY A 275 22.98 -21.78 4.70
C GLY A 275 23.09 -20.78 3.55
N TRP A 276 22.07 -20.67 2.68
CA TRP A 276 22.07 -19.73 1.57
C TRP A 276 21.82 -18.31 2.06
N LEU A 277 22.45 -17.36 1.38
CA LEU A 277 22.36 -15.93 1.67
C LEU A 277 21.32 -15.26 0.77
N TYR A 278 20.55 -14.34 1.32
CA TYR A 278 19.52 -13.57 0.63
C TYR A 278 19.62 -12.10 0.99
N TRP A 279 19.27 -11.20 0.07
CA TRP A 279 19.24 -9.75 0.34
C TRP A 279 18.34 -8.97 -0.62
N GLY A 280 17.90 -7.79 -0.17
CA GLY A 280 17.39 -6.74 -1.06
C GLY A 280 18.52 -5.83 -1.55
N GLU A 281 18.43 -5.42 -2.80
CA GLU A 281 19.44 -4.67 -3.53
C GLU A 281 18.79 -3.45 -4.19
N VAL A 282 19.19 -2.25 -3.75
CA VAL A 282 18.65 -1.00 -4.29
C VAL A 282 19.40 -0.61 -5.55
N GLY A 283 18.70 -0.58 -6.67
CA GLY A 283 19.22 -0.24 -7.99
C GLY A 283 19.17 1.27 -8.32
N PRO A 284 19.50 1.64 -9.57
CA PRO A 284 19.54 3.04 -10.02
C PRO A 284 18.14 3.68 -10.14
N HIS A 285 18.08 4.93 -10.62
CA HIS A 285 16.84 5.73 -10.69
C HIS A 285 16.37 6.09 -12.12
N GLY A 286 16.84 5.37 -13.15
CA GLY A 286 16.41 5.49 -14.54
C GLY A 286 15.01 4.92 -14.79
N MET A 287 14.14 5.69 -15.44
CA MET A 287 12.73 5.32 -15.64
C MET A 287 12.44 4.60 -16.96
N LYS A 288 13.35 4.69 -17.93
CA LYS A 288 13.14 4.24 -19.31
C LYS A 288 14.40 3.57 -19.83
N ASP A 289 14.20 2.58 -20.70
CA ASP A 289 15.29 2.00 -21.46
C ASP A 289 15.92 3.07 -22.34
N SER A 290 17.24 3.07 -22.40
CA SER A 290 18.04 4.03 -23.15
C SER A 290 18.80 3.29 -24.24
N VAL A 291 18.39 3.51 -25.50
CA VAL A 291 19.02 2.89 -26.67
C VAL A 291 20.50 3.25 -26.70
N GLY A 292 21.38 2.25 -26.74
CA GLY A 292 22.84 2.43 -26.70
C GLY A 292 23.43 2.74 -25.32
N ARG A 293 22.63 2.75 -24.24
CA ARG A 293 23.13 3.01 -22.88
C ARG A 293 22.80 1.89 -21.90
N GLY A 294 21.58 1.38 -21.92
CA GLY A 294 21.17 0.28 -21.04
C GLY A 294 19.69 0.32 -20.65
N PRO A 295 19.29 -0.60 -19.77
CA PRO A 295 17.90 -0.76 -19.37
C PRO A 295 17.44 0.37 -18.43
N LYS A 296 16.12 0.49 -18.27
CA LYS A 296 15.52 1.17 -17.10
C LYS A 296 16.01 0.50 -15.81
N SER A 297 15.88 1.20 -14.69
CA SER A 297 16.36 0.70 -13.42
C SER A 297 15.42 -0.33 -12.79
N TYR A 298 16.04 -1.27 -12.09
CA TYR A 298 15.37 -2.30 -11.32
C TYR A 298 15.96 -2.34 -9.92
N ASP A 299 15.09 -2.51 -8.94
CA ASP A 299 15.49 -3.08 -7.66
C ASP A 299 15.44 -4.59 -7.73
N GLU A 300 16.26 -5.23 -6.93
CA GLU A 300 16.47 -6.67 -7.00
C GLU A 300 16.36 -7.29 -5.61
N PHE A 301 15.83 -8.50 -5.59
CA PHE A 301 15.99 -9.43 -4.48
C PHE A 301 16.89 -10.54 -4.97
N ASN A 302 17.97 -10.78 -4.24
CA ASN A 302 19.07 -11.62 -4.66
C ASN A 302 19.28 -12.80 -3.71
N ARG A 303 19.82 -13.89 -4.25
CA ARG A 303 20.08 -15.14 -3.54
C ARG A 303 21.45 -15.70 -3.95
N ALA A 304 22.24 -16.08 -2.95
CA ALA A 304 23.55 -16.70 -3.10
C ALA A 304 23.57 -18.11 -2.50
N ILE A 305 23.44 -19.12 -3.37
CA ILE A 305 23.70 -20.54 -3.06
C ILE A 305 25.21 -20.80 -2.86
N LYS A 306 26.05 -19.98 -3.51
CA LYS A 306 27.51 -19.95 -3.42
C LYS A 306 28.02 -18.52 -3.67
N SER A 307 29.32 -18.29 -3.44
CA SER A 307 29.98 -17.04 -3.82
C SER A 307 29.88 -16.78 -5.34
N GLY A 308 29.80 -15.50 -5.72
CA GLY A 308 29.57 -15.12 -7.12
C GLY A 308 29.63 -13.61 -7.39
N ASN A 309 29.55 -13.26 -8.67
CA ASN A 309 29.42 -11.90 -9.17
C ASN A 309 27.94 -11.64 -9.53
N TYR A 310 27.33 -10.57 -9.01
CA TYR A 310 25.91 -10.22 -9.19
C TYR A 310 25.70 -9.04 -10.15
N GLY A 311 26.72 -8.71 -10.94
CA GLY A 311 26.57 -7.99 -12.20
C GLY A 311 26.74 -6.47 -12.14
N TRP A 312 26.38 -5.79 -11.04
CA TRP A 312 26.57 -4.33 -10.96
C TRP A 312 28.07 -3.95 -11.06
N PRO A 313 28.48 -2.94 -11.85
CA PRO A 313 27.66 -1.94 -12.53
C PRO A 313 27.33 -2.25 -13.99
N TYR A 314 27.65 -3.44 -14.48
CA TYR A 314 27.52 -3.79 -15.90
C TYR A 314 26.15 -4.35 -16.26
N PHE A 315 25.45 -4.92 -15.28
CA PHE A 315 24.15 -5.58 -15.47
C PHE A 315 23.17 -5.21 -14.34
N SER A 316 21.88 -5.40 -14.61
CA SER A 316 20.79 -5.36 -13.63
C SER A 316 19.71 -6.38 -14.02
N ALA A 317 18.83 -6.73 -13.07
CA ALA A 317 17.74 -7.68 -13.24
C ALA A 317 18.24 -9.06 -13.69
N ASP A 318 17.61 -9.65 -14.70
CA ASP A 318 17.97 -10.91 -15.34
C ASP A 318 19.22 -10.80 -16.26
N ASN A 319 20.27 -10.13 -15.77
CA ASN A 319 21.49 -9.78 -16.53
C ASN A 319 21.23 -8.84 -17.74
N LYS A 320 20.28 -7.91 -17.63
CA LYS A 320 20.12 -6.85 -18.64
C LYS A 320 21.37 -5.98 -18.68
N ALA A 321 22.03 -5.94 -19.84
CA ALA A 321 23.32 -5.29 -20.00
C ALA A 321 23.20 -3.76 -20.16
N TYR A 322 24.08 -3.05 -19.47
CA TYR A 322 24.46 -1.69 -19.87
C TYR A 322 25.43 -1.74 -21.06
N TRP A 323 25.64 -0.60 -21.69
CA TRP A 323 26.58 -0.44 -22.79
C TRP A 323 27.89 0.18 -22.30
N GLU A 324 29.00 -0.29 -22.86
CA GLU A 324 30.25 0.45 -22.86
C GLU A 324 30.03 1.76 -23.63
N TYR A 325 30.38 2.87 -22.99
CA TYR A 325 30.07 4.21 -23.48
C TYR A 325 31.30 5.11 -23.30
N ASP A 326 31.76 5.70 -24.39
CA ASP A 326 32.84 6.67 -24.35
C ASP A 326 32.27 8.05 -23.97
N TYR A 327 32.60 8.51 -22.77
CA TYR A 327 32.13 9.78 -22.23
C TYR A 327 32.84 11.01 -22.81
N GLU A 328 33.96 10.85 -23.52
CA GLU A 328 34.63 11.93 -24.25
C GLU A 328 34.00 12.15 -25.63
N SER A 329 33.82 11.09 -26.41
CA SER A 329 33.23 11.16 -27.75
C SER A 329 31.70 11.18 -27.75
N GLY A 330 31.08 10.61 -26.72
CA GLY A 330 29.63 10.41 -26.63
C GLY A 330 29.13 9.19 -27.41
N GLU A 331 30.02 8.28 -27.82
CA GLU A 331 29.68 7.11 -28.61
C GLU A 331 29.34 5.89 -27.72
N SER A 332 28.29 5.17 -28.10
CA SER A 332 27.94 3.86 -27.53
C SER A 332 28.69 2.79 -28.30
N LEU A 333 29.45 1.94 -27.60
CA LEU A 333 30.33 0.96 -28.23
C LEU A 333 29.63 -0.40 -28.36
N GLN A 334 29.54 -1.15 -27.26
CA GLN A 334 28.97 -2.51 -27.24
C GLN A 334 28.30 -2.81 -25.90
N GLU A 335 27.42 -3.81 -25.87
CA GLU A 335 26.88 -4.36 -24.62
C GLU A 335 27.94 -5.19 -23.90
N TYR A 336 27.92 -5.14 -22.56
CA TYR A 336 28.76 -6.04 -21.76
C TYR A 336 28.28 -7.49 -21.87
N ASP A 337 29.22 -8.44 -21.84
CA ASP A 337 28.95 -9.88 -21.86
C ASP A 337 28.85 -10.44 -20.43
N PRO A 338 27.69 -10.98 -20.00
CA PRO A 338 27.52 -11.50 -18.64
C PRO A 338 28.37 -12.75 -18.36
N ASP A 339 28.80 -13.50 -19.39
CA ASP A 339 29.64 -14.68 -19.23
C ASP A 339 31.12 -14.32 -19.07
N SER A 340 31.52 -13.12 -19.49
CA SER A 340 32.91 -12.65 -19.38
C SER A 340 33.01 -11.12 -19.27
N PRO A 341 32.51 -10.51 -18.17
CA PRO A 341 32.54 -9.06 -18.03
C PRO A 341 33.97 -8.53 -17.92
N ILE A 342 34.20 -7.33 -18.46
CA ILE A 342 35.52 -6.70 -18.50
C ILE A 342 35.48 -5.38 -17.74
N ASN A 343 36.41 -5.20 -16.80
CA ASN A 343 36.61 -3.95 -16.07
C ASN A 343 37.79 -3.16 -16.64
N ASN A 344 37.47 -2.23 -17.55
CA ASN A 344 38.40 -1.34 -18.23
C ASN A 344 38.65 -0.02 -17.51
N SER A 345 38.06 0.18 -16.32
CA SER A 345 38.19 1.45 -15.61
C SER A 345 39.66 1.81 -15.37
N PRO A 346 40.04 3.09 -15.57
CA PRO A 346 41.39 3.57 -15.26
C PRO A 346 41.69 3.56 -13.75
N HIS A 347 40.69 3.27 -12.91
CA HIS A 347 40.79 3.16 -11.47
C HIS A 347 40.71 1.71 -10.98
N ASN A 348 40.67 0.72 -11.89
CA ASN A 348 40.70 -0.68 -11.53
C ASN A 348 42.09 -1.08 -10.98
N THR A 349 42.10 -1.69 -9.81
CA THR A 349 43.31 -2.21 -9.13
C THR A 349 43.26 -3.73 -8.95
N GLY A 350 42.23 -4.38 -9.51
CA GLY A 350 42.01 -5.81 -9.46
C GLY A 350 42.13 -6.47 -10.82
N LEU A 351 41.36 -7.53 -11.03
CA LEU A 351 41.30 -8.27 -12.28
C LEU A 351 40.57 -7.45 -13.35
N THR A 352 41.05 -7.53 -14.59
CA THR A 352 40.38 -6.98 -15.76
C THR A 352 39.25 -7.90 -16.24
N ASN A 353 39.51 -9.21 -16.33
CA ASN A 353 38.49 -10.20 -16.67
C ASN A 353 37.79 -10.65 -15.39
N LEU A 354 36.49 -10.40 -15.30
CA LEU A 354 35.70 -10.69 -14.12
C LEU A 354 35.06 -12.09 -14.21
N PRO A 355 34.70 -12.69 -13.06
CA PRO A 355 33.88 -13.89 -13.05
C PRO A 355 32.52 -13.66 -13.73
N PRO A 356 31.93 -14.71 -14.35
CA PRO A 356 30.57 -14.65 -14.91
C PRO A 356 29.54 -14.16 -13.89
N THR A 357 28.50 -13.48 -14.37
CA THR A 357 27.46 -12.91 -13.50
C THR A 357 26.35 -13.91 -13.19
N THR A 358 25.75 -13.74 -12.01
CA THR A 358 24.54 -14.43 -11.58
C THR A 358 23.38 -13.45 -11.71
N PRO A 359 22.30 -13.80 -12.44
CA PRO A 359 21.14 -12.92 -12.58
C PRO A 359 20.41 -12.75 -11.26
N ALA A 360 19.65 -11.66 -11.13
CA ALA A 360 18.80 -11.42 -9.98
C ALA A 360 17.74 -12.51 -9.82
N PHE A 361 17.39 -12.82 -8.57
CA PHE A 361 16.38 -13.84 -8.27
C PHE A 361 14.96 -13.31 -8.53
N ILE A 362 14.68 -12.07 -8.12
CA ILE A 362 13.46 -11.32 -8.43
C ILE A 362 13.88 -9.87 -8.72
N TRP A 363 13.21 -9.20 -9.65
CA TRP A 363 13.49 -7.80 -9.98
C TRP A 363 12.22 -7.01 -10.28
N TYR A 364 12.23 -5.70 -10.03
CA TYR A 364 11.10 -4.84 -10.36
C TYR A 364 11.52 -3.41 -10.65
N PRO A 365 10.91 -2.75 -11.65
CA PRO A 365 11.18 -1.35 -11.93
C PRO A 365 10.29 -0.43 -11.08
N GLN A 366 10.49 0.87 -11.27
CA GLN A 366 9.60 1.88 -10.69
C GLN A 366 8.22 1.92 -11.36
N SER A 367 8.17 1.61 -12.66
CA SER A 367 6.92 1.37 -13.37
C SER A 367 6.22 0.12 -12.85
N GLN A 368 5.01 -0.16 -13.34
CA GLN A 368 4.36 -1.44 -13.07
C GLN A 368 5.31 -2.61 -13.41
N ALA A 369 5.55 -3.48 -12.44
CA ALA A 369 6.31 -4.70 -12.63
C ALA A 369 5.51 -5.65 -13.53
N ILE A 370 6.10 -6.07 -14.65
CA ILE A 370 5.46 -6.99 -15.61
C ILE A 370 5.84 -8.43 -15.26
N ASP A 371 7.11 -8.68 -14.96
CA ASP A 371 7.63 -10.00 -14.61
C ASP A 371 7.11 -10.48 -13.24
N PHE A 372 6.89 -9.54 -12.31
CA PHE A 372 6.39 -9.80 -10.97
C PHE A 372 5.26 -8.81 -10.58
N PRO A 373 4.05 -8.96 -11.13
CA PRO A 373 2.98 -7.95 -11.03
C PRO A 373 2.57 -7.58 -9.61
N LEU A 374 2.65 -8.50 -8.66
CA LEU A 374 2.29 -8.28 -7.26
C LEU A 374 3.17 -7.23 -6.58
N LEU A 375 4.38 -6.99 -7.08
CA LEU A 375 5.26 -5.95 -6.53
C LEU A 375 4.75 -4.53 -6.84
N GLY A 376 3.88 -4.38 -7.85
CA GLY A 376 3.25 -3.10 -8.21
C GLY A 376 4.20 -2.09 -8.85
N SER A 377 3.90 -0.81 -8.65
CA SER A 377 4.73 0.35 -9.06
C SER A 377 5.05 1.23 -7.85
N GLY A 378 6.06 2.09 -7.96
CA GLY A 378 6.51 2.99 -6.88
C GLY A 378 8.03 3.17 -6.91
N SER A 379 8.58 3.94 -5.98
CA SER A 379 10.03 4.11 -5.86
C SER A 379 10.76 2.77 -5.65
N ASN A 380 12.04 2.78 -5.99
CA ASN A 380 12.97 1.68 -5.80
C ASN A 380 13.56 1.74 -4.38
N SER A 381 13.21 0.79 -3.52
CA SER A 381 13.83 0.64 -2.20
C SER A 381 13.72 -0.77 -1.59
N ALA A 382 14.20 -1.79 -2.31
CA ALA A 382 14.26 -3.18 -1.85
C ALA A 382 15.09 -3.31 -0.56
N VAL A 383 14.50 -3.94 0.45
CA VAL A 383 15.13 -4.11 1.77
C VAL A 383 15.62 -5.54 1.96
N GLY A 384 14.75 -6.53 1.72
CA GLY A 384 14.95 -7.93 2.08
C GLY A 384 14.23 -8.31 3.38
N GLY A 385 14.52 -9.49 3.91
CA GLY A 385 13.91 -10.00 5.16
C GLY A 385 14.18 -11.49 5.37
N PRO A 386 13.62 -12.09 6.42
CA PRO A 386 14.02 -13.42 6.87
C PRO A 386 13.34 -14.55 6.08
N ILE A 387 13.98 -15.73 6.07
CA ILE A 387 13.39 -16.98 5.61
C ILE A 387 12.79 -17.65 6.83
N TYR A 388 11.51 -18.05 6.75
CA TYR A 388 10.87 -18.70 7.87
C TYR A 388 11.21 -20.19 7.90
N ARG A 389 11.70 -20.67 9.05
CA ARG A 389 11.92 -22.09 9.34
C ARG A 389 11.28 -22.43 10.67
N GLN A 390 10.26 -23.29 10.66
CA GLN A 390 9.56 -23.69 11.87
C GLN A 390 10.50 -24.37 12.88
N SER A 391 11.55 -25.04 12.38
CA SER A 391 12.60 -25.66 13.19
C SER A 391 13.36 -24.69 14.08
N ASP A 392 13.35 -23.39 13.77
CA ASP A 392 14.07 -22.37 14.53
C ASP A 392 13.28 -21.94 15.79
N PHE A 393 12.01 -22.36 15.88
CA PHE A 393 11.06 -21.96 16.92
C PHE A 393 10.45 -23.15 17.66
N GLN A 394 11.16 -24.28 17.79
CA GLN A 394 10.63 -25.52 18.39
C GLN A 394 10.06 -25.37 19.81
N SER A 395 10.51 -24.38 20.58
CA SER A 395 9.99 -24.08 21.92
C SER A 395 8.86 -23.06 21.94
N SER A 396 8.49 -22.49 20.79
CA SER A 396 7.43 -21.49 20.70
C SER A 396 6.05 -22.15 20.71
N GLN A 397 5.12 -21.50 21.41
CA GLN A 397 3.69 -21.85 21.41
C GLN A 397 2.89 -21.08 20.34
N ARG A 398 3.54 -20.22 19.55
CA ARG A 398 2.88 -19.33 18.59
C ARG A 398 3.73 -19.06 17.35
N ALA A 399 4.59 -19.99 17.00
CA ALA A 399 5.33 -19.93 15.75
C ALA A 399 4.35 -19.83 14.58
N PHE A 400 4.75 -19.17 13.50
CA PHE A 400 3.93 -19.14 12.29
C PHE A 400 3.66 -20.58 11.78
N PRO A 401 2.55 -20.81 11.07
CA PRO A 401 2.18 -22.16 10.65
C PRO A 401 3.08 -22.71 9.55
N GLU A 402 3.05 -24.04 9.39
CA GLU A 402 3.85 -24.81 8.43
C GLU A 402 3.72 -24.30 6.98
N TYR A 403 2.61 -23.65 6.64
CA TYR A 403 2.40 -22.98 5.35
C TYR A 403 3.53 -22.02 4.96
N TYR A 404 4.22 -21.41 5.92
CA TYR A 404 5.34 -20.49 5.68
C TYR A 404 6.71 -21.17 5.68
N GLU A 405 6.79 -22.48 5.95
CA GLU A 405 8.05 -23.22 6.01
C GLU A 405 8.86 -23.06 4.72
N GLY A 406 10.08 -22.54 4.85
CA GLY A 406 11.01 -22.29 3.77
C GLY A 406 10.69 -21.09 2.88
N LYS A 407 9.61 -20.34 3.16
CA LYS A 407 9.27 -19.15 2.37
C LYS A 407 10.08 -17.93 2.81
N TRP A 408 10.37 -17.04 1.87
CA TRP A 408 11.17 -15.84 2.09
C TRP A 408 10.28 -14.60 2.23
N PHE A 409 10.39 -13.89 3.34
CA PHE A 409 9.69 -12.64 3.59
C PHE A 409 10.54 -11.48 3.09
N ILE A 410 10.01 -10.71 2.15
CA ILE A 410 10.66 -9.53 1.56
C ILE A 410 9.78 -8.30 1.75
N THR A 411 10.40 -7.13 1.83
CA THR A 411 9.72 -5.83 1.96
C THR A 411 10.40 -4.76 1.12
N ASP A 412 9.66 -3.70 0.83
CA ASP A 412 10.16 -2.45 0.23
C ASP A 412 9.87 -1.28 1.18
N TRP A 413 10.85 -0.37 1.34
CA TRP A 413 10.75 0.75 2.28
C TRP A 413 9.66 1.75 1.88
N THR A 414 9.53 2.07 0.60
CA THR A 414 8.57 3.07 0.11
C THR A 414 7.17 2.52 -0.10
N ARG A 415 7.06 1.25 -0.53
CA ARG A 415 5.78 0.61 -0.85
C ARG A 415 5.10 -0.02 0.37
N GLY A 416 5.84 -0.35 1.43
CA GLY A 416 5.27 -0.69 2.74
C GLY A 416 4.48 -2.00 2.80
N TRP A 417 4.63 -2.87 1.81
CA TRP A 417 4.09 -4.24 1.80
C TRP A 417 5.11 -5.25 2.34
N ILE A 418 4.63 -6.43 2.74
CA ILE A 418 5.46 -7.63 2.90
C ILE A 418 5.00 -8.66 1.87
N MET A 419 5.92 -9.19 1.07
CA MET A 419 5.65 -10.31 0.17
C MET A 419 6.32 -11.56 0.71
N VAL A 420 5.63 -12.68 0.56
CA VAL A 420 6.13 -14.01 0.91
C VAL A 420 6.39 -14.76 -0.38
N VAL A 421 7.66 -15.05 -0.63
CA VAL A 421 8.14 -15.78 -1.80
C VAL A 421 8.20 -17.26 -1.49
N THR A 422 7.51 -18.05 -2.29
CA THR A 422 7.55 -19.51 -2.28
C THR A 422 8.58 -19.98 -3.30
N MET A 423 9.39 -20.94 -2.88
CA MET A 423 10.48 -21.51 -3.67
C MET A 423 10.30 -23.01 -3.80
N ASP A 424 10.71 -23.57 -4.95
CA ASP A 424 10.67 -25.00 -5.20
C ASP A 424 11.78 -25.77 -4.44
N GLU A 425 11.90 -27.08 -4.66
CA GLU A 425 12.92 -27.93 -4.02
C GLU A 425 14.37 -27.54 -4.36
N ASN A 426 14.60 -26.88 -5.50
CA ASN A 426 15.90 -26.33 -5.90
C ASN A 426 16.11 -24.90 -5.36
N GLY A 427 15.07 -24.35 -4.73
CA GLY A 427 14.99 -22.99 -4.25
C GLY A 427 14.65 -21.96 -5.32
N ASP A 428 14.27 -22.39 -6.51
CA ASP A 428 13.91 -21.48 -7.60
C ASP A 428 12.55 -20.85 -7.33
N PHE A 429 12.30 -19.67 -7.91
CA PHE A 429 11.04 -18.94 -7.70
C PHE A 429 9.86 -19.77 -8.20
N GLU A 430 8.87 -20.00 -7.34
CA GLU A 430 7.63 -20.70 -7.69
C GLU A 430 6.44 -19.72 -7.73
N SER A 431 6.24 -18.97 -6.64
CA SER A 431 5.16 -18.00 -6.53
C SER A 431 5.46 -16.95 -5.45
N MET A 432 4.65 -15.89 -5.41
CA MET A 432 4.65 -14.94 -4.29
C MET A 432 3.24 -14.53 -3.92
N GLU A 433 3.08 -14.04 -2.69
CA GLU A 433 1.81 -13.52 -2.18
C GLU A 433 2.06 -12.37 -1.20
N GLU A 434 1.10 -11.45 -1.10
CA GLU A 434 1.14 -10.44 -0.05
C GLU A 434 0.81 -11.07 1.31
N PHE A 435 1.63 -10.74 2.30
CA PHE A 435 1.46 -11.14 3.69
C PHE A 435 0.81 -10.02 4.48
N PHE A 436 -0.25 -10.37 5.20
CA PHE A 436 -1.05 -9.44 5.99
C PHE A 436 -1.46 -8.17 5.19
N PRO A 437 -2.17 -8.31 4.04
CA PRO A 437 -2.65 -7.17 3.26
C PRO A 437 -3.33 -6.10 4.12
N GLY A 438 -2.93 -4.85 3.94
CA GLY A 438 -3.47 -3.70 4.69
C GLY A 438 -2.74 -3.36 6.00
N ILE A 439 -1.68 -4.09 6.39
CA ILE A 439 -0.90 -3.83 7.62
C ILE A 439 -0.31 -2.40 7.74
N ASN A 440 -0.25 -1.65 6.64
CA ASN A 440 0.26 -0.27 6.55
C ASN A 440 1.59 -0.10 7.31
N LEU A 441 2.67 -0.60 6.70
CA LEU A 441 4.01 -0.37 7.21
C LEU A 441 4.53 0.98 6.73
N VAL A 442 5.21 1.70 7.61
CA VAL A 442 5.74 3.04 7.30
C VAL A 442 7.25 3.00 7.30
N GLY A 443 7.82 2.77 6.12
CA GLY A 443 9.26 2.69 5.96
C GLY A 443 9.89 1.47 6.65
N PRO A 444 9.42 0.23 6.45
CA PRO A 444 10.11 -0.95 6.97
C PRO A 444 11.53 -1.02 6.42
N ILE A 445 12.54 -1.11 7.29
CA ILE A 445 13.96 -1.03 6.90
C ILE A 445 14.78 -2.22 7.39
N ASP A 446 14.20 -3.05 8.25
CA ASP A 446 14.77 -4.31 8.75
C ASP A 446 13.65 -5.21 9.27
N MET A 447 13.80 -6.53 9.10
CA MET A 447 12.85 -7.55 9.57
C MET A 447 13.60 -8.80 10.01
N ASP A 448 13.17 -9.41 11.10
CA ASP A 448 13.74 -10.66 11.62
C ASP A 448 12.75 -11.36 12.55
N PHE A 449 12.84 -12.69 12.68
CA PHE A 449 11.99 -13.43 13.61
C PHE A 449 12.60 -13.43 15.01
N GLY A 450 11.76 -13.24 16.04
CA GLY A 450 12.15 -13.43 17.44
C GLY A 450 12.17 -14.91 17.84
N PRO A 451 12.80 -15.28 18.97
CA PRO A 451 12.84 -16.67 19.46
C PRO A 451 11.45 -17.26 19.74
N GLU A 452 10.44 -16.41 19.92
CA GLU A 452 9.04 -16.82 20.03
C GLU A 452 8.33 -17.09 18.70
N GLY A 453 8.97 -16.89 17.55
CA GLY A 453 8.33 -17.00 16.24
C GLY A 453 7.45 -15.81 15.81
N ASP A 454 7.41 -14.71 16.57
CA ASP A 454 6.82 -13.43 16.14
C ASP A 454 7.77 -12.74 15.14
N LEU A 455 7.24 -12.08 14.11
CA LEU A 455 8.03 -11.32 13.12
C LEU A 455 8.24 -9.88 13.61
N TYR A 456 9.48 -9.49 13.89
CA TYR A 456 9.84 -8.13 14.31
C TYR A 456 10.18 -7.27 13.09
N ILE A 457 9.78 -6.00 13.13
CA ILE A 457 9.99 -5.05 12.03
C ILE A 457 10.42 -3.70 12.60
N LEU A 458 11.44 -3.12 11.97
CA LEU A 458 11.91 -1.77 12.27
C LEU A 458 11.41 -0.81 11.19
N GLU A 459 10.56 0.13 11.58
CA GLU A 459 9.99 1.18 10.72
C GLU A 459 10.83 2.46 10.87
N TYR A 460 11.49 2.88 9.78
CA TYR A 460 12.25 4.13 9.69
C TYR A 460 11.34 5.37 9.66
N GLY A 461 10.10 5.22 9.18
CA GLY A 461 9.17 6.31 8.94
C GLY A 461 9.31 6.95 7.55
N ARG A 462 8.56 8.03 7.31
CA ARG A 462 8.51 8.73 6.02
C ARG A 462 9.65 9.73 5.93
N GLY A 463 10.45 9.65 4.88
CA GLY A 463 11.51 10.61 4.59
C GLY A 463 12.79 10.39 5.42
N PRO A 464 13.97 10.46 4.78
CA PRO A 464 15.27 10.21 5.41
C PRO A 464 15.79 11.44 6.18
N TYR A 465 16.82 11.21 7.01
CA TYR A 465 17.63 12.25 7.68
C TYR A 465 16.88 13.11 8.71
N ARG A 466 15.83 12.56 9.32
CA ARG A 466 15.05 13.25 10.34
C ARG A 466 14.46 12.27 11.35
N ARG A 467 14.08 12.80 12.50
CA ARG A 467 13.28 12.07 13.48
C ARG A 467 11.84 12.00 12.98
N ASN A 468 11.38 10.81 12.68
CA ASN A 468 10.02 10.55 12.20
C ASN A 468 9.13 10.16 13.40
N GLN A 469 7.94 10.74 13.50
CA GLN A 469 6.98 10.43 14.59
C GLN A 469 6.44 8.99 14.45
N GLU A 470 6.35 8.55 13.21
CA GLU A 470 5.93 7.23 12.75
C GLU A 470 7.03 6.17 12.84
N ALA A 471 8.29 6.53 13.13
CA ALA A 471 9.37 5.56 13.24
C ALA A 471 9.16 4.68 14.48
N ARG A 472 9.12 3.37 14.29
CA ARG A 472 8.66 2.41 15.31
C ARG A 472 9.48 1.13 15.29
N LEU A 473 9.54 0.49 16.45
CA LEU A 473 9.82 -0.94 16.54
C LEU A 473 8.47 -1.63 16.75
N ILE A 474 8.12 -2.55 15.86
CA ILE A 474 6.88 -3.31 15.93
C ILE A 474 7.16 -4.81 15.93
N LYS A 475 6.15 -5.59 16.27
CA LYS A 475 6.11 -7.01 15.94
C LYS A 475 4.75 -7.44 15.41
N ILE A 476 4.76 -8.47 14.58
CA ILE A 476 3.58 -9.16 14.09
C ILE A 476 3.49 -10.48 14.84
N LYS A 477 2.45 -10.59 15.67
CA LYS A 477 2.16 -11.77 16.48
C LYS A 477 1.16 -12.65 15.73
N TYR A 478 1.39 -13.96 15.73
CA TYR A 478 0.42 -14.95 15.23
C TYR A 478 -0.44 -15.51 16.36
N ASN A 479 -1.74 -15.68 16.10
CA ASN A 479 -2.69 -16.31 16.99
C ASN A 479 -3.29 -17.58 16.35
N GLU A 480 -2.82 -18.74 16.82
CA GLU A 480 -3.37 -20.05 16.42
C GLU A 480 -4.66 -20.39 17.19
N GLY A 481 -4.76 -19.95 18.44
CA GLY A 481 -5.88 -20.25 19.32
C GLY A 481 -7.10 -19.35 19.09
N ASN A 482 -7.91 -19.25 20.14
CA ASN A 482 -9.11 -18.42 20.15
C ASN A 482 -8.82 -16.98 19.72
N ARG A 483 -9.52 -16.49 18.71
CA ARG A 483 -9.42 -15.11 18.25
C ARG A 483 -10.35 -14.25 19.10
N LYS A 484 -9.94 -13.01 19.33
CA LYS A 484 -10.85 -12.05 19.97
C LYS A 484 -12.04 -11.83 19.03
N PRO A 485 -13.25 -11.66 19.56
CA PRO A 485 -14.37 -11.20 18.75
C PRO A 485 -14.04 -9.84 18.13
N HIS A 486 -14.79 -9.46 17.10
CA HIS A 486 -14.74 -8.12 16.55
C HIS A 486 -15.95 -7.34 17.03
N ALA A 487 -15.75 -6.41 17.97
CA ALA A 487 -16.83 -5.58 18.48
C ALA A 487 -17.16 -4.46 17.51
N ILE A 488 -18.44 -4.31 17.15
CA ILE A 488 -18.94 -3.14 16.42
C ILE A 488 -20.02 -2.49 17.27
N ALA A 489 -19.77 -1.25 17.69
CA ALA A 489 -20.72 -0.42 18.39
C ALA A 489 -21.29 0.64 17.44
N SER A 490 -22.62 0.71 17.37
CA SER A 490 -23.30 1.77 16.63
C SER A 490 -24.57 2.21 17.35
N ALA A 491 -25.13 3.32 16.88
CA ALA A 491 -26.45 3.80 17.27
C ALA A 491 -27.08 4.38 16.01
N LEU A 492 -28.39 4.16 15.84
CA LEU A 492 -29.13 4.70 14.69
C LEU A 492 -29.04 6.23 14.66
N GLU A 493 -29.27 6.85 15.83
CA GLU A 493 -29.08 8.27 16.05
C GLU A 493 -27.97 8.45 17.09
N LYS A 494 -26.96 9.27 16.79
CA LYS A 494 -25.87 9.58 17.74
C LYS A 494 -26.12 10.85 18.54
N ALA A 495 -27.09 11.65 18.14
CA ALA A 495 -27.47 12.85 18.84
C ALA A 495 -28.98 13.04 18.78
N GLY A 496 -29.52 13.79 19.74
CA GLY A 496 -30.92 14.15 19.72
C GLY A 496 -31.35 14.95 20.94
N THR A 497 -32.55 15.51 20.83
CA THR A 497 -33.17 16.29 21.92
C THR A 497 -33.55 15.47 23.13
N ILE A 498 -33.58 16.11 24.31
CA ILE A 498 -33.94 15.46 25.57
C ILE A 498 -35.48 15.37 25.75
N PRO A 499 -36.02 14.22 26.21
CA PRO A 499 -35.33 12.97 26.50
C PRO A 499 -34.89 12.24 25.22
N PHE A 500 -33.59 11.99 25.08
CA PHE A 500 -33.04 11.38 23.87
C PHE A 500 -33.18 9.86 23.99
N LYS A 501 -34.09 9.30 23.20
CA LYS A 501 -34.32 7.86 23.10
C LYS A 501 -33.47 7.29 21.98
N VAL A 502 -32.57 6.37 22.32
CA VAL A 502 -31.61 5.83 21.36
C VAL A 502 -31.50 4.32 21.51
N LYS A 503 -31.51 3.63 20.37
CA LYS A 503 -31.24 2.20 20.28
C LYS A 503 -29.77 2.01 19.94
N LEU A 504 -29.04 1.40 20.86
CA LEU A 504 -27.68 0.94 20.61
C LEU A 504 -27.76 -0.35 19.79
N SER A 505 -26.79 -0.53 18.90
CA SER A 505 -26.71 -1.70 18.04
C SER A 505 -25.32 -2.29 18.09
N SER A 506 -25.28 -3.61 18.25
CA SER A 506 -24.11 -4.47 18.12
C SER A 506 -24.05 -5.14 16.75
N GLU A 507 -24.94 -4.78 15.82
CA GLU A 507 -24.98 -5.34 14.46
C GLU A 507 -23.62 -5.21 13.76
N GLY A 508 -23.21 -6.29 13.10
CA GLY A 508 -21.88 -6.41 12.51
C GLY A 508 -20.80 -6.86 13.50
N THR A 509 -21.11 -7.00 14.79
CA THR A 509 -20.25 -7.76 15.73
C THR A 509 -20.26 -9.23 15.34
N TYR A 510 -19.09 -9.86 15.32
CA TYR A 510 -18.96 -11.28 15.05
C TYR A 510 -17.77 -11.88 15.79
N ASP A 511 -17.80 -13.20 15.94
CA ASP A 511 -16.66 -13.98 16.38
C ASP A 511 -16.04 -14.68 15.18
N PHE A 512 -14.71 -14.75 15.10
CA PHE A 512 -14.06 -15.39 13.98
C PHE A 512 -14.07 -16.93 14.06
N ASP A 513 -14.25 -17.48 15.26
CA ASP A 513 -14.30 -18.92 15.56
C ASP A 513 -15.74 -19.42 15.75
N ASP A 514 -16.73 -18.59 15.41
CA ASP A 514 -18.18 -18.82 15.58
C ASP A 514 -18.58 -19.13 17.05
N ASP A 515 -17.80 -18.64 18.02
CA ASP A 515 -18.12 -18.77 19.44
C ASP A 515 -19.34 -17.92 19.85
N SER A 516 -20.03 -18.35 20.91
CA SER A 516 -21.14 -17.57 21.48
C SER A 516 -20.62 -16.31 22.20
N LEU A 517 -21.29 -15.18 21.99
CA LEU A 517 -20.88 -13.87 22.49
C LEU A 517 -21.75 -13.35 23.64
N GLU A 518 -21.10 -12.77 24.65
CA GLU A 518 -21.69 -11.95 25.70
C GLU A 518 -21.46 -10.47 25.42
N TYR A 519 -22.49 -9.64 25.62
CA TYR A 519 -22.46 -8.21 25.30
C TYR A 519 -22.60 -7.40 26.59
N ARG A 520 -21.72 -6.41 26.76
CA ARG A 520 -21.74 -5.48 27.89
C ARG A 520 -21.56 -4.05 27.41
N TRP A 521 -22.62 -3.26 27.51
CA TRP A 521 -22.57 -1.82 27.28
C TRP A 521 -22.27 -1.07 28.57
N THR A 522 -21.26 -0.21 28.57
CA THR A 522 -20.93 0.71 29.68
C THR A 522 -21.12 2.14 29.20
N ILE A 523 -21.97 2.90 29.89
CA ILE A 523 -22.35 4.25 29.49
C ILE A 523 -21.98 5.21 30.62
N ASN A 524 -21.11 6.18 30.32
CA ASN A 524 -20.60 7.14 31.30
C ASN A 524 -20.73 8.57 30.77
N SER A 525 -20.93 9.55 31.64
CA SER A 525 -20.87 10.97 31.27
C SER A 525 -20.34 11.85 32.41
N ASP A 526 -19.82 13.02 32.06
CA ASP A 526 -19.33 14.02 33.01
C ASP A 526 -20.44 14.61 33.91
N ASN A 527 -21.71 14.43 33.53
CA ASN A 527 -22.85 14.85 34.34
C ASN A 527 -23.20 13.85 35.47
N GLY A 528 -22.40 12.78 35.62
CA GLY A 528 -22.53 11.76 36.66
C GLY A 528 -23.47 10.61 36.31
N TYR A 529 -23.93 10.51 35.06
CA TYR A 529 -24.64 9.32 34.59
C TYR A 529 -23.66 8.15 34.39
N GLU A 530 -23.98 7.01 34.98
CA GLU A 530 -23.27 5.74 34.84
C GLU A 530 -24.30 4.61 34.72
N ASN A 531 -24.15 3.74 33.73
CA ASN A 531 -25.04 2.59 33.54
C ASN A 531 -24.29 1.43 32.87
N THR A 532 -24.66 0.19 33.21
CA THR A 532 -24.11 -1.02 32.59
C THR A 532 -25.26 -1.94 32.19
N ILE A 533 -25.26 -2.39 30.93
CA ILE A 533 -26.36 -3.16 30.35
C ILE A 533 -25.80 -4.40 29.64
N MET A 534 -26.38 -5.57 29.91
CA MET A 534 -25.87 -6.88 29.47
C MET A 534 -26.75 -7.54 28.39
N ILE A 535 -27.13 -6.78 27.36
CA ILE A 535 -27.86 -7.29 26.18
C ILE A 535 -27.24 -6.71 24.91
N SER A 536 -27.43 -7.35 23.77
CA SER A 536 -26.80 -6.99 22.49
C SER A 536 -27.21 -5.59 22.00
N ASP A 537 -28.51 -5.30 21.97
CA ASP A 537 -29.06 -4.10 21.34
C ASP A 537 -30.04 -3.36 22.27
N PRO A 538 -29.54 -2.75 23.36
CA PRO A 538 -30.39 -2.07 24.34
C PRO A 538 -30.96 -0.76 23.80
N GLU A 539 -32.14 -0.41 24.28
CA GLU A 539 -32.72 0.91 24.13
C GLU A 539 -32.54 1.70 25.43
N ILE A 540 -31.98 2.90 25.35
CA ILE A 540 -31.72 3.78 26.50
C ILE A 540 -32.40 5.13 26.32
N ILE A 541 -32.64 5.82 27.43
CA ILE A 541 -33.21 7.17 27.45
C ILE A 541 -32.28 8.08 28.24
N LEU A 542 -31.78 9.13 27.58
CA LEU A 542 -30.89 10.13 28.16
C LEU A 542 -31.70 11.40 28.45
N ALA A 543 -31.96 11.65 29.73
CA ALA A 543 -32.86 12.73 30.16
C ALA A 543 -32.16 14.06 30.46
N LYS A 544 -30.82 14.06 30.55
CA LYS A 544 -30.02 15.26 30.83
C LYS A 544 -29.12 15.56 29.65
N PRO A 545 -28.88 16.84 29.36
CA PRO A 545 -27.97 17.20 28.31
C PRO A 545 -26.53 16.81 28.66
N GLY A 546 -25.72 16.50 27.65
CA GLY A 546 -24.30 16.18 27.81
C GLY A 546 -23.80 15.14 26.82
N ILE A 547 -22.49 14.90 26.88
CA ILE A 547 -21.77 13.89 26.09
C ILE A 547 -21.74 12.59 26.90
N TYR A 548 -22.22 11.50 26.29
CA TYR A 548 -22.23 10.17 26.88
C TYR A 548 -21.27 9.28 26.08
N LYS A 549 -20.26 8.75 26.76
CA LYS A 549 -19.34 7.75 26.21
C LYS A 549 -19.96 6.38 26.40
N VAL A 550 -20.08 5.63 25.32
CA VAL A 550 -20.75 4.34 25.27
C VAL A 550 -19.77 3.31 24.73
N ASP A 551 -19.32 2.41 25.60
CA ASP A 551 -18.40 1.34 25.26
C ASP A 551 -19.13 0.00 25.23
N LEU A 552 -19.17 -0.66 24.07
CA LEU A 552 -19.54 -2.06 23.93
C LEU A 552 -18.31 -2.91 24.20
N THR A 553 -18.35 -3.76 25.23
CA THR A 553 -17.45 -4.91 25.37
C THR A 553 -18.15 -6.16 24.89
N VAL A 554 -17.49 -6.92 24.02
CA VAL A 554 -17.95 -8.23 23.54
C VAL A 554 -16.98 -9.28 24.06
N ILE A 555 -17.49 -10.34 24.68
CA ILE A 555 -16.69 -11.40 25.30
C ILE A 555 -17.12 -12.73 24.68
N ASP A 556 -16.17 -13.50 24.17
CA ASP A 556 -16.45 -14.84 23.66
C ASP A 556 -16.55 -15.90 24.78
N SER A 557 -16.93 -17.11 24.40
CA SER A 557 -17.13 -18.22 25.34
C SER A 557 -15.84 -18.71 26.02
N GLN A 558 -14.68 -18.35 25.46
CA GLN A 558 -13.34 -18.68 25.96
C GLN A 558 -12.72 -17.53 26.77
N GLY A 559 -13.43 -16.40 26.87
CA GLY A 559 -13.08 -15.24 27.68
C GLY A 559 -12.20 -14.20 26.99
N ALA A 560 -11.96 -14.29 25.68
CA ALA A 560 -11.31 -13.17 24.98
C ALA A 560 -12.34 -12.06 24.72
N GLU A 561 -11.89 -10.82 24.78
CA GLU A 561 -12.76 -9.66 24.67
C GLU A 561 -12.22 -8.63 23.69
N ASP A 562 -13.14 -7.93 23.04
CA ASP A 562 -12.90 -6.75 22.22
C ASP A 562 -13.87 -5.63 22.61
N MET A 563 -13.49 -4.38 22.32
CA MET A 563 -14.24 -3.20 22.74
C MET A 563 -14.39 -2.19 21.61
N ALA A 564 -15.60 -1.70 21.43
CA ALA A 564 -15.92 -0.62 20.51
C ALA A 564 -16.64 0.52 21.23
N GLY A 565 -16.18 1.75 21.01
CA GLY A 565 -16.71 2.95 21.66
C GLY A 565 -17.42 3.88 20.67
N ILE A 566 -18.54 4.46 21.10
CA ILE A 566 -19.21 5.57 20.42
C ILE A 566 -19.49 6.70 21.42
N GLU A 567 -19.65 7.91 20.91
CA GLU A 567 -20.16 9.04 21.70
C GLU A 567 -21.59 9.35 21.29
N LEU A 568 -22.42 9.68 22.28
CA LEU A 568 -23.79 10.16 22.10
C LEU A 568 -23.93 11.58 22.65
N TYR A 569 -24.64 12.43 21.92
CA TYR A 569 -24.85 13.83 22.28
C TYR A 569 -26.33 14.05 22.61
N ALA A 570 -26.68 14.04 23.90
CA ALA A 570 -28.05 14.31 24.32
C ALA A 570 -28.25 15.81 24.56
N GLY A 571 -29.30 16.40 24.00
CA GLY A 571 -29.64 17.82 24.14
C GLY A 571 -29.28 18.70 22.94
N ASN A 572 -28.95 18.09 21.79
CA ASN A 572 -28.79 18.76 20.51
C ASN A 572 -29.25 17.82 19.39
N GLU A 573 -30.19 18.24 18.53
CA GLU A 573 -30.64 17.45 17.39
C GLU A 573 -29.76 17.73 16.16
N PRO A 574 -29.34 16.74 15.37
CA PRO A 574 -28.67 17.01 14.11
C PRO A 574 -29.57 17.85 13.18
N PRO A 575 -29.01 18.89 12.52
CA PRO A 575 -29.79 19.70 11.60
C PRO A 575 -30.25 18.88 10.40
N LYS A 576 -31.43 19.19 9.87
CA LYS A 576 -31.99 18.55 8.67
C LYS A 576 -31.71 19.43 7.46
N VAL A 577 -30.84 18.94 6.58
CA VAL A 577 -30.52 19.60 5.30
C VAL A 577 -31.16 18.80 4.17
N SER A 578 -31.82 19.48 3.24
CA SER A 578 -32.39 18.84 2.05
C SER A 578 -32.40 19.77 0.86
N PHE A 579 -32.48 19.20 -0.35
CA PHE A 579 -32.61 19.97 -1.58
C PHE A 579 -34.02 19.95 -2.16
N ASN A 580 -34.41 21.07 -2.74
CA ASN A 580 -35.57 21.18 -3.62
C ASN A 580 -35.12 21.62 -5.03
N PHE A 581 -35.25 20.71 -5.98
CA PHE A 581 -34.87 20.92 -7.38
C PHE A 581 -36.01 21.37 -8.30
N LYS A 582 -37.15 21.81 -7.73
CA LYS A 582 -38.31 22.38 -8.46
C LYS A 582 -38.80 21.52 -9.64
N GLY A 583 -38.75 20.20 -9.50
CA GLY A 583 -39.21 19.25 -10.52
C GLY A 583 -38.18 18.93 -11.62
N ASN A 584 -36.92 19.36 -11.47
CA ASN A 584 -35.82 18.81 -12.27
C ASN A 584 -35.53 17.36 -11.85
N ASN A 585 -34.94 16.60 -12.78
CA ASN A 585 -34.49 15.25 -12.53
C ASN A 585 -33.37 15.24 -11.47
N ARG A 586 -33.45 14.29 -10.53
CA ARG A 586 -32.49 14.14 -9.43
C ARG A 586 -31.51 12.98 -9.59
N SER A 587 -31.61 12.19 -10.64
CA SER A 587 -30.68 11.07 -10.90
C SER A 587 -29.70 11.36 -12.04
N PHE A 588 -30.10 12.20 -13.00
CA PHE A 588 -29.33 12.49 -14.19
C PHE A 588 -29.10 13.97 -14.44
N PHE A 589 -27.92 14.30 -14.95
CA PHE A 589 -27.72 15.56 -15.67
C PHE A 589 -27.85 15.36 -17.19
N PHE A 590 -28.32 16.41 -17.84
CA PHE A 590 -28.48 16.50 -19.29
C PHE A 590 -27.55 17.61 -19.79
N PRO A 591 -26.60 17.35 -20.68
CA PRO A 591 -25.63 18.36 -21.12
C PRO A 591 -26.28 19.68 -21.51
N GLU A 592 -25.71 20.80 -21.07
CA GLU A 592 -26.17 22.17 -21.30
C GLU A 592 -27.56 22.50 -20.70
N HIS A 593 -28.12 21.66 -19.82
CA HIS A 593 -29.34 22.00 -19.09
C HIS A 593 -29.05 22.81 -17.83
N THR A 594 -29.86 23.84 -17.60
CA THR A 594 -29.86 24.64 -16.37
C THR A 594 -30.78 24.01 -15.33
N ILE A 595 -30.21 23.65 -14.18
CA ILE A 595 -30.92 23.11 -13.02
C ILE A 595 -31.09 24.22 -11.99
N ASN A 596 -32.31 24.37 -11.48
CA ASN A 596 -32.63 25.31 -10.40
C ASN A 596 -32.71 24.53 -9.08
N TYR A 597 -32.09 25.05 -8.04
CA TYR A 597 -32.11 24.42 -6.71
C TYR A 597 -32.40 25.45 -5.61
N SER A 598 -32.89 24.94 -4.49
CA SER A 598 -32.91 25.64 -3.21
C SER A 598 -32.68 24.63 -2.09
N VAL A 599 -31.89 25.02 -1.10
CA VAL A 599 -31.63 24.24 0.11
C VAL A 599 -32.70 24.59 1.14
N VAL A 600 -33.15 23.58 1.87
CA VAL A 600 -33.98 23.71 3.06
C VAL A 600 -33.13 23.23 4.23
N VAL A 601 -33.00 24.08 5.24
CA VAL A 601 -32.34 23.73 6.50
C VAL A 601 -33.33 23.97 7.62
N ASP A 602 -33.57 22.94 8.42
CA ASP A 602 -34.41 22.98 9.61
C ASP A 602 -33.64 22.36 10.76
N ASP A 603 -33.50 23.12 11.84
CA ASP A 603 -32.86 22.72 13.08
C ASP A 603 -33.80 23.05 14.26
N LEU A 604 -33.88 22.17 15.25
CA LEU A 604 -34.86 22.37 16.33
C LEU A 604 -34.44 23.50 17.27
N GLU A 605 -33.13 23.65 17.49
CA GLU A 605 -32.50 24.61 18.40
C GLU A 605 -32.29 25.97 17.74
N ASP A 606 -31.80 25.97 16.50
CA ASP A 606 -31.42 27.17 15.73
C ASP A 606 -32.56 27.74 14.88
N GLY A 607 -33.61 26.97 14.63
CA GLY A 607 -34.73 27.34 13.77
C GLY A 607 -34.54 26.91 12.32
N SER A 608 -35.14 27.63 11.38
CA SER A 608 -35.12 27.27 9.96
C SER A 608 -34.34 28.30 9.14
N LEU A 609 -33.98 27.95 7.91
CA LEU A 609 -33.36 28.88 6.97
C LEU A 609 -34.24 30.15 6.76
N GLY A 610 -33.67 31.32 7.06
CA GLY A 610 -34.35 32.62 7.05
C GLY A 610 -35.11 32.95 8.36
N GLN A 611 -35.17 32.02 9.31
CA GLN A 611 -35.79 32.18 10.63
C GLN A 611 -34.92 31.52 11.72
N GLY A 612 -33.84 32.20 12.10
CA GLY A 612 -32.88 31.72 13.10
C GLY A 612 -31.56 31.21 12.49
N ILE A 613 -31.63 30.67 11.27
CA ILE A 613 -30.48 30.32 10.42
C ILE A 613 -30.36 31.31 9.25
N SER A 614 -29.20 31.93 9.07
CA SER A 614 -28.86 32.80 7.94
C SER A 614 -28.43 31.99 6.72
N SER A 615 -28.70 32.50 5.51
CA SER A 615 -28.20 31.86 4.28
C SER A 615 -26.68 31.86 4.14
N SER A 616 -25.98 32.71 4.89
CA SER A 616 -24.51 32.73 4.95
C SER A 616 -23.92 31.64 5.84
N GLU A 617 -24.76 30.93 6.61
CA GLU A 617 -24.35 29.82 7.48
C GLU A 617 -24.55 28.46 6.79
N VAL A 618 -25.15 28.44 5.60
CA VAL A 618 -25.37 27.22 4.80
C VAL A 618 -24.38 27.20 3.65
N ASP A 619 -23.50 26.21 3.66
CA ASP A 619 -22.51 26.03 2.62
C ASP A 619 -23.10 25.19 1.49
N VAL A 620 -22.99 25.66 0.25
CA VAL A 620 -23.43 24.93 -0.94
C VAL A 620 -22.32 24.89 -1.97
N GLN A 621 -21.98 23.68 -2.41
CA GLN A 621 -20.99 23.45 -3.45
C GLN A 621 -21.52 22.49 -4.52
N ILE A 622 -21.10 22.75 -5.76
CA ILE A 622 -21.40 21.91 -6.92
C ILE A 622 -20.07 21.57 -7.56
N ASP A 623 -19.66 20.33 -7.40
CA ASP A 623 -18.43 19.79 -7.95
C ASP A 623 -18.74 18.97 -9.20
N TYR A 624 -17.85 19.00 -10.19
CA TYR A 624 -17.87 18.08 -11.32
C TYR A 624 -16.74 17.06 -11.14
N LEU A 625 -17.11 15.79 -10.99
CA LEU A 625 -16.19 14.69 -10.82
C LEU A 625 -16.03 13.94 -12.15
N GLN A 626 -14.80 13.92 -12.63
CA GLN A 626 -14.40 13.12 -13.79
C GLN A 626 -14.11 11.69 -13.34
N ASN A 627 -14.71 10.71 -14.02
CA ASN A 627 -14.53 9.28 -13.79
C ASN A 627 -14.86 8.78 -12.36
N ASN A 628 -15.95 8.03 -12.23
CA ASN A 628 -16.46 7.57 -10.93
C ASN A 628 -15.78 6.31 -10.34
N PHE A 629 -14.53 6.01 -10.67
CA PHE A 629 -13.89 4.72 -10.32
C PHE A 629 -13.67 4.51 -8.81
N TYR A 630 -13.62 5.59 -8.02
CA TYR A 630 -13.36 5.53 -6.57
C TYR A 630 -14.59 5.88 -5.74
N TRP A 631 -15.80 5.84 -6.32
CA TRP A 631 -17.02 6.30 -5.66
C TRP A 631 -17.29 5.62 -4.33
N GLU A 632 -17.18 4.30 -4.26
CA GLU A 632 -17.46 3.50 -3.06
C GLU A 632 -16.62 3.94 -1.85
N GLU A 633 -15.38 4.39 -2.09
CA GLU A 633 -14.50 4.91 -1.06
C GLU A 633 -14.68 6.41 -0.81
N LEU A 634 -15.07 7.16 -1.84
CA LEU A 634 -15.18 8.62 -1.81
C LEU A 634 -16.49 9.09 -1.16
N GLU A 635 -17.61 8.47 -1.49
CA GLU A 635 -18.95 8.81 -0.99
C GLU A 635 -19.03 8.91 0.54
N PRO A 636 -18.60 7.89 1.33
CA PRO A 636 -18.68 7.97 2.79
C PRO A 636 -17.78 9.09 3.35
N ILE A 637 -16.66 9.41 2.68
CA ILE A 637 -15.79 10.51 3.12
C ILE A 637 -16.50 11.85 2.86
N LEU A 638 -17.10 12.03 1.68
CA LEU A 638 -17.79 13.25 1.30
C LEU A 638 -18.99 13.57 2.22
N LEU A 639 -19.76 12.56 2.61
CA LEU A 639 -20.89 12.71 3.54
C LEU A 639 -20.46 13.16 4.95
N ASN A 640 -19.21 12.90 5.34
CA ASN A 640 -18.65 13.28 6.63
C ASN A 640 -17.72 14.51 6.56
N THR A 641 -17.77 15.27 5.46
CA THR A 641 -17.01 16.51 5.28
C THR A 641 -17.95 17.66 4.97
N MET A 642 -17.50 18.88 5.24
CA MET A 642 -18.25 20.09 4.89
C MET A 642 -18.38 20.20 3.37
N ALA A 643 -19.47 20.82 2.92
CA ALA A 643 -19.61 21.22 1.52
C ALA A 643 -18.56 22.29 1.11
N THR A 644 -17.78 22.84 2.04
CA THR A 644 -16.64 23.72 1.73
C THR A 644 -15.38 22.99 1.30
N ASP A 645 -15.28 21.68 1.57
CA ASP A 645 -14.14 20.84 1.16
C ASP A 645 -14.41 20.28 -0.24
N PRO A 646 -13.78 20.81 -1.32
CA PRO A 646 -14.13 20.42 -2.70
C PRO A 646 -13.91 18.93 -2.96
N VAL A 647 -14.76 18.31 -3.77
CA VAL A 647 -14.67 16.87 -4.07
C VAL A 647 -13.28 16.49 -4.58
N HIS A 648 -12.69 17.30 -5.46
CA HIS A 648 -11.36 17.05 -6.01
C HIS A 648 -10.26 17.03 -4.94
N THR A 649 -10.41 17.81 -3.85
CA THR A 649 -9.45 17.85 -2.74
C THR A 649 -9.57 16.59 -1.88
N VAL A 650 -10.80 16.13 -1.62
CA VAL A 650 -11.04 14.88 -0.90
C VAL A 650 -10.50 13.69 -1.71
N LEU A 651 -10.79 13.63 -3.01
CA LEU A 651 -10.28 12.60 -3.91
C LEU A 651 -8.75 12.64 -4.02
N ALA A 652 -8.13 13.82 -4.16
CA ALA A 652 -6.67 13.93 -4.21
C ALA A 652 -6.01 13.36 -2.95
N ASN A 653 -6.58 13.60 -1.77
CA ASN A 653 -6.06 13.05 -0.52
C ASN A 653 -6.17 11.52 -0.48
N LEU A 654 -7.29 10.96 -0.95
CA LEU A 654 -7.46 9.51 -1.10
C LEU A 654 -6.37 8.92 -2.02
N LEU A 655 -6.16 9.52 -3.20
CA LEU A 655 -5.16 9.08 -4.17
C LEU A 655 -3.71 9.20 -3.64
N ILE A 656 -3.38 10.31 -2.97
CA ILE A 656 -2.06 10.52 -2.35
C ILE A 656 -1.80 9.45 -1.27
N ASN A 657 -2.82 9.07 -0.50
CA ASN A 657 -2.70 8.06 0.56
C ASN A 657 -2.53 6.64 0.03
N LYS A 658 -3.10 6.35 -1.14
CA LYS A 658 -2.94 5.07 -1.85
C LYS A 658 -1.60 4.93 -2.58
N SER A 659 -0.85 6.02 -2.70
CA SER A 659 0.44 6.08 -3.39
C SER A 659 1.60 6.27 -2.41
N ASP A 660 2.83 6.18 -2.89
CA ASP A 660 4.06 6.41 -2.11
C ASP A 660 4.44 7.91 -2.01
N CYS A 661 3.61 8.80 -2.56
CA CYS A 661 3.80 10.25 -2.58
C CYS A 661 4.20 10.84 -1.21
N ARG A 662 3.59 10.35 -0.13
CA ARG A 662 3.86 10.81 1.25
C ARG A 662 5.24 10.41 1.80
N SER A 663 5.93 9.48 1.17
CA SER A 663 7.32 9.12 1.50
C SER A 663 8.29 10.24 1.12
N CYS A 664 7.95 11.03 0.08
CA CYS A 664 8.81 12.07 -0.48
C CYS A 664 8.27 13.50 -0.27
N HIS A 665 6.96 13.68 -0.16
CA HIS A 665 6.30 14.98 -0.05
C HIS A 665 5.44 15.08 1.21
N LEU A 666 5.54 16.21 1.91
CA LEU A 666 4.59 16.60 2.96
C LEU A 666 3.83 17.85 2.51
N VAL A 667 2.72 18.15 3.17
CA VAL A 667 1.88 19.31 2.84
C VAL A 667 2.65 20.62 3.03
N ASP A 668 3.24 20.83 4.20
CA ASP A 668 3.80 22.10 4.67
C ASP A 668 5.34 22.08 4.80
N ASN A 669 5.94 20.91 5.01
CA ASN A 669 7.37 20.76 5.30
C ASN A 669 8.18 20.07 4.18
N LYS A 670 9.45 20.46 4.00
CA LYS A 670 10.35 19.77 3.05
C LYS A 670 10.70 18.37 3.60
N ALA A 671 10.62 17.35 2.75
CA ALA A 671 11.13 16.00 3.01
C ALA A 671 12.25 15.66 2.01
N ILE A 672 12.14 14.56 1.24
CA ILE A 672 13.02 14.31 0.08
C ILE A 672 12.75 15.39 -0.98
N GLY A 673 11.48 15.54 -1.35
CA GLY A 673 10.99 16.55 -2.26
C GLY A 673 10.59 17.86 -1.54
N PRO A 674 10.25 18.92 -2.31
CA PRO A 674 9.61 20.12 -1.77
C PRO A 674 8.24 19.78 -1.17
N SER A 675 7.78 20.61 -0.22
CA SER A 675 6.40 20.51 0.28
C SER A 675 5.38 20.84 -0.80
N TYR A 676 4.15 20.33 -0.69
CA TYR A 676 3.08 20.67 -1.62
C TYR A 676 2.81 22.18 -1.62
N GLU A 677 2.84 22.85 -0.47
CA GLU A 677 2.74 24.32 -0.39
C GLU A 677 3.83 25.03 -1.18
N LYS A 678 5.08 24.56 -1.13
CA LYS A 678 6.17 25.16 -1.94
C LYS A 678 5.97 24.92 -3.43
N ILE A 679 5.47 23.75 -3.81
CA ILE A 679 5.13 23.45 -5.21
C ILE A 679 4.04 24.43 -5.67
N ALA A 680 2.97 24.59 -4.87
CA ALA A 680 1.90 25.54 -5.12
C ALA A 680 2.45 26.97 -5.31
N ASP A 681 3.25 27.46 -4.37
CA ASP A 681 3.88 28.79 -4.41
C ASP A 681 4.65 29.05 -5.70
N ARG A 682 5.35 28.04 -6.21
CA ARG A 682 6.21 28.17 -7.39
C ARG A 682 5.43 28.17 -8.69
N TYR A 683 4.35 27.38 -8.77
CA TYR A 683 3.68 27.09 -10.04
C TYR A 683 2.29 27.74 -10.18
N VAL A 684 1.61 28.12 -9.10
CA VAL A 684 0.21 28.62 -9.14
C VAL A 684 -0.05 29.74 -10.14
N ASN A 685 0.91 30.64 -10.37
CA ASN A 685 0.75 31.77 -11.29
C ASN A 685 1.12 31.45 -12.76
N ARG A 686 1.37 30.18 -13.10
CA ARG A 686 1.73 29.76 -14.46
C ARG A 686 0.53 29.15 -15.19
N PRO A 687 0.19 29.61 -16.40
CA PRO A 687 -0.91 29.05 -17.18
C PRO A 687 -0.80 27.54 -17.42
N GLU A 688 0.42 27.03 -17.59
CA GLU A 688 0.73 25.62 -17.85
C GLU A 688 0.86 24.76 -16.58
N ALA A 689 0.66 25.33 -15.38
CA ALA A 689 0.97 24.66 -14.12
C ALA A 689 0.29 23.31 -13.94
N LEU A 690 -1.00 23.23 -14.26
CA LEU A 690 -1.78 22.02 -14.06
C LEU A 690 -1.26 20.87 -14.93
N GLU A 691 -1.14 21.10 -16.24
CA GLU A 691 -0.64 20.10 -17.17
C GLU A 691 0.81 19.71 -16.84
N TYR A 692 1.65 20.70 -16.55
CA TYR A 692 3.03 20.47 -16.16
C TYR A 692 3.16 19.59 -14.90
N LEU A 693 2.38 19.87 -13.85
CA LEU A 693 2.42 19.10 -12.61
C LEU A 693 1.82 17.70 -12.79
N THR A 694 0.78 17.58 -13.61
CA THR A 694 0.19 16.28 -14.00
C THR A 694 1.26 15.39 -14.64
N ASP A 695 1.97 15.91 -15.64
CA ASP A 695 3.05 15.21 -16.32
C ASP A 695 4.21 14.92 -15.35
N LYS A 696 4.51 15.83 -14.42
CA LYS A 696 5.55 15.61 -13.39
C LYS A 696 5.21 14.47 -12.45
N ILE A 697 3.95 14.29 -12.08
CA ILE A 697 3.51 13.16 -11.25
C ILE A 697 3.67 11.85 -12.03
N MET A 698 3.18 11.80 -13.27
CA MET A 698 3.19 10.59 -14.09
C MET A 698 4.60 10.18 -14.53
N PHE A 699 5.43 11.13 -14.94
CA PHE A 699 6.72 10.86 -15.59
C PHE A 699 7.93 11.22 -14.74
N GLY A 700 7.71 11.80 -13.55
CA GLY A 700 8.78 12.21 -12.65
C GLY A 700 9.64 13.35 -13.20
N GLY A 701 10.84 13.48 -12.65
CA GLY A 701 11.88 14.33 -13.21
C GLY A 701 12.86 14.88 -12.20
N MET A 702 13.91 15.54 -12.70
CA MET A 702 15.05 16.01 -11.91
C MET A 702 15.37 17.49 -12.22
N GLY A 703 16.12 18.16 -11.36
CA GLY A 703 16.78 19.44 -11.66
C GLY A 703 15.97 20.71 -11.41
N ASN A 704 14.67 20.59 -11.14
CA ASN A 704 13.82 21.75 -10.85
C ASN A 704 14.03 22.33 -9.45
N TRP A 705 14.27 21.47 -8.47
CA TRP A 705 14.35 21.81 -7.05
C TRP A 705 15.70 21.46 -6.46
N ASP A 706 16.16 20.27 -6.79
CA ASP A 706 17.47 19.75 -6.45
C ASP A 706 18.08 19.14 -7.72
N LYS A 707 19.40 19.27 -7.87
CA LYS A 707 20.12 18.71 -9.03
C LYS A 707 20.47 17.24 -8.81
N GLU A 708 20.48 16.78 -7.57
CA GLU A 708 20.92 15.44 -7.21
C GLU A 708 19.75 14.47 -6.98
N MET A 709 18.55 15.00 -6.69
CA MET A 709 17.37 14.20 -6.37
C MET A 709 16.33 14.27 -7.50
N ALA A 710 16.00 13.11 -8.04
CA ALA A 710 14.89 12.92 -8.97
C ALA A 710 13.59 12.62 -8.21
N MET A 711 12.48 13.14 -8.72
CA MET A 711 11.14 12.69 -8.37
C MET A 711 10.85 11.39 -9.16
N PRO A 712 10.49 10.29 -8.48
CA PRO A 712 10.02 9.06 -9.12
C PRO A 712 8.81 9.30 -10.05
N ALA A 713 8.73 8.50 -11.10
CA ALA A 713 7.57 8.51 -12.00
C ALA A 713 6.46 7.62 -11.43
N HIS A 714 5.20 8.05 -11.60
CA HIS A 714 4.01 7.25 -11.24
C HIS A 714 3.19 6.91 -12.50
N PRO A 715 3.73 6.12 -13.45
CA PRO A 715 3.05 5.85 -14.72
C PRO A 715 1.79 4.99 -14.58
N ALA A 716 1.57 4.38 -13.41
CA ALA A 716 0.35 3.64 -13.09
C ALA A 716 -0.81 4.57 -12.68
N ILE A 717 -0.54 5.81 -12.29
CA ILE A 717 -1.58 6.80 -12.00
C ILE A 717 -2.08 7.36 -13.33
N SER A 718 -3.40 7.34 -13.54
CA SER A 718 -4.03 7.90 -14.74
C SER A 718 -3.75 9.39 -14.87
N LYS A 719 -3.85 9.95 -16.08
CA LYS A 719 -3.64 11.39 -16.30
C LYS A 719 -4.67 12.21 -15.52
N GLU A 720 -5.88 11.69 -15.40
CA GLU A 720 -7.01 12.28 -14.71
C GLU A 720 -6.78 12.32 -13.19
N ASP A 721 -6.31 11.21 -12.60
CA ASP A 721 -5.96 11.11 -11.18
C ASP A 721 -4.76 11.99 -10.83
N ALA A 722 -3.71 11.97 -11.66
CA ALA A 722 -2.56 12.85 -11.51
C ALA A 722 -2.97 14.32 -11.63
N GLY A 723 -3.91 14.64 -12.52
CA GLY A 723 -4.49 15.97 -12.65
C GLY A 723 -5.28 16.41 -11.42
N THR A 724 -6.02 15.49 -10.79
CA THR A 724 -6.73 15.74 -9.54
C THR A 724 -5.77 16.06 -8.39
N ILE A 725 -4.69 15.29 -8.25
CA ILE A 725 -3.61 15.56 -7.29
C ILE A 725 -2.96 16.93 -7.57
N ALA A 726 -2.66 17.24 -8.83
CA ALA A 726 -2.06 18.52 -9.21
C ALA A 726 -2.98 19.73 -8.90
N LYS A 727 -4.29 19.61 -9.15
CA LYS A 727 -5.28 20.64 -8.78
C LYS A 727 -5.28 20.90 -7.27
N TYR A 728 -5.31 19.84 -6.46
CA TYR A 728 -5.20 19.96 -5.01
C TYR A 728 -3.91 20.66 -4.56
N ILE A 729 -2.76 20.28 -5.13
CA ILE A 729 -1.49 20.94 -4.79
C ILE A 729 -1.56 22.44 -5.08
N LEU A 730 -2.08 22.84 -6.26
CA LEU A 730 -2.19 24.25 -6.63
C LEU A 730 -3.18 25.04 -5.76
N SER A 731 -4.28 24.40 -5.30
CA SER A 731 -5.29 25.03 -4.45
C SER A 731 -4.77 25.40 -3.07
N LEU A 732 -3.68 24.77 -2.58
CA LEU A 732 -3.05 25.13 -1.31
C LEU A 732 -2.58 26.60 -1.26
N LYS A 733 -2.24 27.20 -2.42
CA LYS A 733 -1.86 28.62 -2.51
C LYS A 733 -2.98 29.51 -3.01
N ASP A 734 -3.76 29.05 -3.99
CA ASP A 734 -4.95 29.77 -4.45
C ASP A 734 -6.14 29.48 -3.53
N LYS A 735 -6.06 29.98 -2.28
CA LYS A 735 -7.17 29.93 -1.31
C LYS A 735 -8.35 30.84 -1.67
N LYS A 736 -8.58 31.14 -2.96
CA LYS A 736 -9.91 31.58 -3.36
C LYS A 736 -10.80 30.38 -3.09
N ALA A 737 -11.50 30.41 -1.96
CA ALA A 737 -12.62 29.51 -1.73
C ALA A 737 -13.43 29.53 -3.02
N GLU A 738 -13.68 28.35 -3.60
CA GLU A 738 -14.67 28.27 -4.66
C GLU A 738 -15.90 29.00 -4.12
N PRO A 739 -16.45 29.97 -4.87
CA PRO A 739 -17.49 30.82 -4.32
C PRO A 739 -18.64 29.93 -3.88
N LEU A 740 -18.84 29.87 -2.56
CA LEU A 740 -19.98 29.17 -1.99
C LEU A 740 -21.23 29.74 -2.62
N LEU A 741 -22.10 28.84 -3.03
CA LEU A 741 -23.35 29.27 -3.64
C LEU A 741 -24.33 29.63 -2.53
N ASP A 742 -25.20 30.59 -2.81
CA ASP A 742 -26.32 30.90 -1.93
C ASP A 742 -27.20 29.64 -1.76
N GLY A 743 -27.92 29.54 -0.63
CA GLY A 743 -28.92 28.48 -0.41
C GLY A 743 -30.06 28.41 -1.45
N LYS A 744 -30.02 29.20 -2.52
CA LYS A 744 -30.86 29.07 -3.72
C LYS A 744 -30.11 29.58 -4.94
N GLY A 745 -30.25 28.89 -6.07
CA GLY A 745 -29.58 29.30 -7.30
C GLY A 745 -29.93 28.46 -8.51
N SER A 746 -29.09 28.59 -9.53
CA SER A 746 -29.14 27.78 -10.73
C SER A 746 -27.74 27.51 -11.25
N PHE A 747 -27.50 26.34 -11.82
CA PHE A 747 -26.24 26.00 -12.49
C PHE A 747 -26.53 25.29 -13.81
N THR A 748 -25.62 25.41 -14.76
CA THR A 748 -25.71 24.70 -16.05
C THR A 748 -24.78 23.50 -16.02
N THR A 749 -25.29 22.35 -16.44
CA THR A 749 -24.56 21.08 -16.49
C THR A 749 -23.75 20.99 -17.78
N THR A 750 -22.68 21.78 -17.84
CA THR A 750 -21.73 21.79 -18.96
C THR A 750 -20.60 20.79 -18.67
N PRO A 751 -20.60 19.60 -19.30
CA PRO A 751 -19.52 18.63 -19.11
C PRO A 751 -18.20 19.16 -19.69
N ILE A 752 -17.08 18.81 -19.06
CA ILE A 752 -15.74 19.23 -19.52
C ILE A 752 -15.24 18.31 -20.64
N LEU A 753 -15.64 17.03 -20.60
CA LEU A 753 -15.31 15.97 -21.56
C LEU A 753 -16.56 15.14 -21.86
N ASP A 754 -16.57 14.41 -22.98
CA ASP A 754 -17.68 13.51 -23.35
C ASP A 754 -17.51 12.11 -22.73
N SER A 755 -17.27 12.03 -21.42
CA SER A 755 -17.13 10.76 -20.68
C SER A 755 -18.48 10.27 -20.14
N LEU A 756 -18.70 8.95 -20.20
CA LEU A 756 -19.92 8.31 -19.70
C LEU A 756 -19.91 8.15 -18.17
N TYR A 757 -18.76 8.36 -17.52
CA TYR A 757 -18.55 8.13 -16.08
C TYR A 757 -18.50 9.42 -15.25
N ASP A 758 -18.82 10.56 -15.87
CA ASP A 758 -18.81 11.85 -15.20
C ASP A 758 -20.05 12.05 -14.35
N ASN A 759 -19.89 12.78 -13.24
CA ASN A 759 -20.98 13.14 -12.34
C ASN A 759 -20.90 14.62 -11.94
N PHE A 760 -22.06 15.22 -11.67
CA PHE A 760 -22.15 16.42 -10.85
C PHE A 760 -22.52 16.01 -9.43
N ILE A 761 -21.73 16.46 -8.46
CA ILE A 761 -21.95 16.22 -7.03
C ILE A 761 -22.37 17.54 -6.41
N ILE A 762 -23.57 17.57 -5.86
CA ILE A 762 -24.16 18.76 -5.25
C ILE A 762 -24.22 18.50 -3.76
N ARG A 763 -23.55 19.33 -2.97
CA ARG A 763 -23.51 19.21 -1.51
C ARG A 763 -24.00 20.47 -0.86
N ALA A 764 -24.77 20.30 0.22
CA ALA A 764 -25.16 21.37 1.11
C ALA A 764 -24.88 20.93 2.53
N SER A 765 -24.21 21.76 3.31
CA SER A 765 -23.92 21.47 4.71
C SER A 765 -24.32 22.64 5.60
N TYR A 766 -24.78 22.31 6.81
CA TYR A 766 -25.01 23.26 7.89
C TYR A 766 -24.46 22.68 9.18
N THR A 767 -23.78 23.54 9.95
CA THR A 767 -23.31 23.24 11.30
C THR A 767 -24.14 24.07 12.27
N ASP A 768 -24.82 23.41 13.20
CA ASP A 768 -25.62 24.09 14.22
C ASP A 768 -24.75 24.84 15.25
N LYS A 769 -25.38 25.61 16.13
CA LYS A 769 -24.68 26.39 17.18
C LYS A 769 -24.39 25.60 18.46
N GLY A 770 -24.66 24.29 18.44
CA GLY A 770 -24.53 23.38 19.58
C GLY A 770 -25.62 23.54 20.62
N GLY A 771 -25.92 22.44 21.31
CA GLY A 771 -26.81 22.43 22.47
C GLY A 771 -26.13 22.81 23.79
N ILE A 772 -26.90 22.84 24.89
CA ILE A 772 -26.35 23.09 26.23
C ILE A 772 -25.41 21.94 26.61
N SER A 773 -24.10 22.20 26.73
CA SER A 773 -23.09 21.20 27.10
C SER A 773 -22.92 20.04 26.10
N THR A 774 -23.27 20.28 24.84
CA THR A 774 -23.04 19.38 23.68
C THR A 774 -22.35 20.17 22.57
N PRO A 775 -21.49 19.54 21.75
CA PRO A 775 -20.81 20.22 20.66
C PRO A 775 -21.77 20.61 19.53
N GLU A 776 -21.28 21.45 18.62
CA GLU A 776 -21.91 21.73 17.33
C GLU A 776 -22.02 20.43 16.50
N LEU A 777 -23.13 20.23 15.81
CA LEU A 777 -23.35 19.10 14.91
C LEU A 777 -23.48 19.57 13.47
N MET A 778 -22.89 18.80 12.56
CA MET A 778 -22.90 19.07 11.12
C MET A 778 -23.74 18.00 10.42
N THR A 779 -24.58 18.44 9.49
CA THR A 779 -25.22 17.56 8.50
C THR A 779 -24.84 18.01 7.10
N THR A 780 -24.40 17.08 6.27
CA THR A 780 -24.17 17.27 4.83
C THR A 780 -25.17 16.44 4.05
N GLU A 781 -25.99 17.10 3.23
CA GLU A 781 -26.83 16.45 2.23
C GLU A 781 -26.08 16.44 0.90
N MET A 782 -26.16 15.33 0.16
CA MET A 782 -25.51 15.17 -1.12
C MET A 782 -26.46 14.61 -2.18
N LEU A 783 -26.44 15.20 -3.38
CA LEU A 783 -27.08 14.64 -4.56
C LEU A 783 -26.04 14.40 -5.65
N VAL A 784 -26.06 13.20 -6.23
CA VAL A 784 -25.22 12.82 -7.37
C VAL A 784 -26.08 12.78 -8.62
N LEU A 785 -25.80 13.68 -9.56
CA LEU A 785 -26.37 13.62 -10.90
C LEU A 785 -25.40 12.87 -11.81
N ARG A 786 -25.82 11.69 -12.27
CA ARG A 786 -25.07 10.85 -13.20
C ARG A 786 -25.25 11.36 -14.63
N ASN A 787 -24.31 11.05 -15.52
CA ASN A 787 -24.55 11.31 -16.94
C ASN A 787 -25.83 10.59 -17.41
N SER A 788 -26.75 11.29 -18.08
CA SER A 788 -27.95 10.68 -18.67
C SER A 788 -27.63 9.62 -19.73
N ASN A 789 -26.38 9.55 -20.21
CA ASN A 789 -25.86 8.52 -21.09
C ASN A 789 -24.94 7.58 -20.29
N ILE A 790 -25.43 6.39 -19.94
CA ILE A 790 -24.82 5.49 -18.96
C ILE A 790 -24.24 4.27 -19.67
N PRO A 791 -23.01 3.83 -19.33
CA PRO A 791 -22.47 2.59 -19.88
C PRO A 791 -23.16 1.39 -19.22
N VAL A 792 -23.42 0.35 -20.00
CA VAL A 792 -24.20 -0.82 -19.52
C VAL A 792 -23.54 -1.58 -18.37
N VAL A 793 -22.24 -1.39 -18.15
CA VAL A 793 -21.48 -2.01 -17.05
C VAL A 793 -21.66 -1.29 -15.71
N SER A 794 -22.32 -0.13 -15.69
CA SER A 794 -22.62 0.64 -14.48
C SER A 794 -24.04 0.40 -13.95
N PHE A 795 -24.70 -0.66 -14.42
CA PHE A 795 -26.02 -1.07 -13.96
C PHE A 795 -25.93 -1.88 -12.67
N ASP A 796 -26.94 -1.76 -11.82
CA ASP A 796 -26.96 -2.35 -10.47
C ASP A 796 -27.24 -3.86 -10.51
N ASN A 797 -28.02 -4.33 -11.51
CA ASN A 797 -28.41 -5.74 -11.61
C ASN A 797 -28.44 -6.28 -13.05
N TYR A 798 -28.03 -7.55 -13.21
CA TYR A 798 -27.92 -8.28 -14.47
C TYR A 798 -28.60 -9.64 -14.37
N ILE A 799 -29.73 -9.81 -15.04
CA ILE A 799 -30.51 -11.05 -15.03
C ILE A 799 -30.33 -11.76 -16.38
N ASN A 800 -29.65 -12.90 -16.39
CA ASN A 800 -29.37 -13.69 -17.59
C ASN A 800 -28.68 -12.88 -18.72
N ILE A 801 -27.80 -11.96 -18.33
CA ILE A 801 -26.94 -11.18 -19.22
C ILE A 801 -25.50 -11.75 -19.21
N GLU A 802 -24.81 -11.65 -20.33
CA GLU A 802 -23.36 -11.85 -20.46
C GLU A 802 -22.67 -10.48 -20.59
N THR A 803 -21.69 -10.20 -19.74
CA THR A 803 -20.88 -8.98 -19.78
C THR A 803 -19.54 -9.26 -20.48
N ASN A 804 -19.19 -8.43 -21.45
CA ASN A 804 -17.91 -8.46 -22.15
C ASN A 804 -17.13 -7.20 -21.79
N HIS A 805 -16.16 -7.34 -20.89
CA HIS A 805 -15.32 -6.24 -20.42
C HIS A 805 -14.23 -5.92 -21.46
N SER A 806 -14.14 -4.64 -21.82
CA SER A 806 -13.07 -4.08 -22.67
C SER A 806 -11.96 -3.48 -21.81
N ILE A 807 -10.75 -3.36 -22.36
CA ILE A 807 -9.62 -2.67 -21.70
C ILE A 807 -9.96 -1.19 -21.42
N SER A 808 -10.76 -0.58 -22.30
CA SER A 808 -11.39 0.72 -22.03
C SER A 808 -12.83 0.44 -21.58
N PRO A 809 -13.19 0.76 -20.31
CA PRO A 809 -14.50 0.47 -19.73
C PRO A 809 -15.65 1.03 -20.55
N ASP A 810 -15.45 2.20 -21.17
CA ASP A 810 -16.40 2.87 -22.06
C ASP A 810 -16.93 1.97 -23.17
N TYR A 811 -16.15 1.00 -23.65
CA TYR A 811 -16.51 0.10 -24.76
C TYR A 811 -16.97 -1.29 -24.32
N SER A 812 -17.20 -1.51 -23.03
CA SER A 812 -17.72 -2.78 -22.55
C SER A 812 -19.15 -3.00 -23.05
N THR A 813 -19.50 -4.25 -23.35
CA THR A 813 -20.80 -4.58 -23.94
C THR A 813 -21.52 -5.64 -23.14
N ILE A 814 -22.85 -5.64 -23.21
CA ILE A 814 -23.68 -6.71 -22.69
C ILE A 814 -24.38 -7.48 -23.81
N SER A 815 -24.70 -8.74 -23.56
CA SER A 815 -25.48 -9.60 -24.44
C SER A 815 -26.52 -10.39 -23.64
N PRO A 816 -27.81 -10.32 -23.96
CA PRO A 816 -28.82 -11.17 -23.34
C PRO A 816 -28.63 -12.64 -23.73
N LYS A 817 -28.62 -13.55 -22.75
CA LYS A 817 -28.44 -14.99 -22.96
C LYS A 817 -29.72 -15.70 -23.40
N GLU A 818 -30.88 -15.12 -23.07
CA GLU A 818 -32.22 -15.63 -23.37
C GLU A 818 -33.25 -14.51 -23.48
N SER A 819 -34.43 -14.83 -24.02
CA SER A 819 -35.58 -13.91 -23.98
C SER A 819 -36.08 -13.80 -22.53
N GLY A 820 -36.34 -12.58 -22.07
CA GLY A 820 -36.68 -12.29 -20.68
C GLY A 820 -35.47 -11.92 -19.81
N ALA A 821 -34.25 -11.96 -20.35
CA ALA A 821 -33.08 -11.38 -19.68
C ALA A 821 -33.32 -9.89 -19.39
N ALA A 822 -32.71 -9.33 -18.34
CA ALA A 822 -32.96 -7.95 -17.94
C ALA A 822 -31.73 -7.24 -17.36
N LEU A 823 -31.70 -5.93 -17.51
CA LEU A 823 -30.83 -5.00 -16.78
C LEU A 823 -31.68 -4.14 -15.85
N ALA A 824 -31.17 -3.79 -14.67
CA ALA A 824 -31.84 -2.86 -13.76
C ALA A 824 -30.93 -1.72 -13.29
N LEU A 825 -31.51 -0.53 -13.19
CA LEU A 825 -30.98 0.58 -12.39
C LEU A 825 -31.96 0.86 -11.26
N GLU A 826 -31.44 0.88 -10.03
CA GLU A 826 -32.22 1.06 -8.82
C GLU A 826 -32.31 2.55 -8.45
N ASN A 827 -33.42 2.93 -7.81
CA ASN A 827 -33.63 4.26 -7.25
C ASN A 827 -33.37 5.42 -8.25
N VAL A 828 -34.06 5.38 -9.40
CA VAL A 828 -33.93 6.39 -10.47
C VAL A 828 -35.13 7.34 -10.49
N ASP A 829 -34.89 8.64 -10.38
CA ASP A 829 -35.92 9.68 -10.58
C ASP A 829 -36.31 9.72 -12.05
N LEU A 830 -37.53 9.30 -12.38
CA LEU A 830 -38.05 9.31 -13.75
C LEU A 830 -38.71 10.64 -14.12
N THR A 831 -38.71 11.63 -13.23
CA THR A 831 -39.31 12.94 -13.47
C THR A 831 -38.72 13.58 -14.73
N GLY A 832 -39.61 13.85 -15.69
CA GLY A 832 -39.28 14.50 -16.94
C GLY A 832 -38.72 13.58 -18.02
N ILE A 833 -38.38 12.32 -17.72
CA ILE A 833 -37.89 11.37 -18.72
C ILE A 833 -39.04 10.99 -19.66
N ARG A 834 -38.79 11.11 -20.96
CA ARG A 834 -39.78 10.79 -22.01
C ARG A 834 -39.36 9.60 -22.84
N GLU A 835 -38.07 9.33 -22.96
CA GLU A 835 -37.55 8.31 -23.85
C GLU A 835 -36.26 7.69 -23.31
N VAL A 836 -36.01 6.44 -23.71
CA VAL A 836 -34.76 5.73 -23.45
C VAL A 836 -34.22 5.19 -24.77
N LEU A 837 -32.93 5.42 -25.02
CA LEU A 837 -32.22 5.02 -26.22
C LEU A 837 -31.17 3.95 -25.86
N PHE A 838 -31.08 2.92 -26.69
CA PHE A 838 -30.13 1.83 -26.51
C PHE A 838 -29.18 1.80 -27.70
N TYR A 839 -27.88 1.90 -27.43
CA TYR A 839 -26.87 1.96 -28.47
C TYR A 839 -26.03 0.68 -28.51
N PRO A 840 -25.76 0.11 -29.70
CA PRO A 840 -24.75 -0.91 -29.93
C PRO A 840 -23.35 -0.30 -30.12
N PRO A 841 -22.27 -1.07 -29.89
CA PRO A 841 -20.89 -0.56 -29.91
C PRO A 841 -20.40 -0.13 -31.30
N THR A 842 -20.97 -0.69 -32.37
CA THR A 842 -20.66 -0.34 -33.76
C THR A 842 -21.90 -0.56 -34.63
N ALA A 843 -21.95 0.09 -35.81
CA ALA A 843 -22.99 -0.16 -36.81
C ALA A 843 -23.03 -1.62 -37.30
N SER A 844 -21.93 -2.38 -37.17
CA SER A 844 -21.82 -3.80 -37.51
C SER A 844 -22.17 -4.75 -36.36
N GLY A 845 -22.33 -4.27 -35.12
CA GLY A 845 -22.83 -5.02 -33.96
C GLY A 845 -24.34 -5.34 -34.02
N ILE A 846 -24.93 -5.17 -35.20
CA ILE A 846 -26.36 -5.14 -35.48
C ILE A 846 -26.69 -6.39 -36.32
N LYS A 847 -26.76 -7.55 -35.67
CA LYS A 847 -27.51 -8.68 -36.22
C LYS A 847 -28.85 -8.74 -35.53
N ASP A 848 -29.91 -8.83 -36.34
CA ASP A 848 -31.29 -9.05 -35.88
C ASP A 848 -31.84 -7.96 -34.94
N LEU A 849 -31.36 -6.72 -35.04
CA LEU A 849 -31.82 -5.61 -34.17
C LEU A 849 -33.35 -5.40 -34.21
N GLU A 850 -33.96 -5.65 -35.36
CA GLU A 850 -35.43 -5.58 -35.56
C GLU A 850 -36.21 -6.73 -34.90
N ASP A 851 -35.51 -7.80 -34.50
CA ASP A 851 -36.08 -8.96 -33.81
C ASP A 851 -36.03 -8.84 -32.29
N TRP A 852 -35.31 -7.85 -31.78
CA TRP A 852 -35.26 -7.54 -30.35
C TRP A 852 -36.24 -6.43 -29.97
N LYS A 853 -37.01 -6.69 -28.91
CA LYS A 853 -37.87 -5.73 -28.23
C LYS A 853 -37.38 -5.58 -26.81
N ILE A 854 -37.13 -4.35 -26.39
CA ILE A 854 -36.78 -4.03 -25.01
C ILE A 854 -38.01 -3.42 -24.38
N GLU A 855 -38.51 -4.06 -23.34
CA GLU A 855 -39.57 -3.51 -22.50
C GLU A 855 -38.92 -2.70 -21.39
N VAL A 856 -39.40 -1.47 -21.19
CA VAL A 856 -39.01 -0.60 -20.09
C VAL A 856 -40.09 -0.69 -19.03
N ARG A 857 -39.74 -1.24 -17.86
CA ARG A 857 -40.66 -1.51 -16.75
C ARG A 857 -40.15 -0.86 -15.46
N ILE A 858 -41.06 -0.61 -14.51
CA ILE A 858 -40.70 -0.07 -13.20
C ILE A 858 -40.98 -1.06 -12.07
N ASP A 859 -40.19 -0.96 -11.00
CA ASP A 859 -40.27 -1.64 -9.70
C ASP A 859 -40.09 -3.17 -9.72
N SER A 860 -40.26 -3.83 -10.87
CA SER A 860 -39.86 -5.22 -11.10
C SER A 860 -39.82 -5.59 -12.59
N ILE A 861 -39.22 -6.75 -12.91
CA ILE A 861 -39.23 -7.32 -14.28
C ILE A 861 -40.64 -7.66 -14.81
N GLN A 862 -41.66 -7.76 -13.95
CA GLN A 862 -43.08 -7.89 -14.34
C GLN A 862 -43.91 -6.65 -13.96
N GLY A 863 -43.26 -5.57 -13.56
CA GLY A 863 -43.92 -4.35 -13.09
C GLY A 863 -44.57 -3.56 -14.22
N GLU A 864 -45.04 -2.36 -13.89
CA GLU A 864 -45.75 -1.51 -14.84
C GLU A 864 -44.90 -1.23 -16.07
N LEU A 865 -45.49 -1.43 -17.25
CA LEU A 865 -44.82 -1.21 -18.52
C LEU A 865 -44.90 0.26 -18.90
N LEU A 866 -43.75 0.93 -18.98
CA LEU A 866 -43.68 2.33 -19.40
C LEU A 866 -43.51 2.49 -20.91
N GLY A 867 -42.81 1.57 -21.56
CA GLY A 867 -42.55 1.66 -22.99
C GLY A 867 -41.95 0.38 -23.56
N ILE A 868 -42.02 0.26 -24.89
CA ILE A 868 -41.38 -0.84 -25.64
C ILE A 868 -40.64 -0.21 -26.82
N THR A 869 -39.49 -0.77 -27.17
CA THR A 869 -38.75 -0.30 -28.35
C THR A 869 -39.56 -0.51 -29.63
N ASP A 870 -39.78 0.55 -30.42
CA ASP A 870 -40.61 0.50 -31.63
C ASP A 870 -39.92 1.06 -32.88
N GLN A 871 -38.78 1.73 -32.72
CA GLN A 871 -38.02 2.36 -33.80
C GLN A 871 -36.53 2.03 -33.75
N VAL A 872 -35.94 1.81 -34.92
CA VAL A 872 -34.49 1.86 -35.12
C VAL A 872 -34.12 3.32 -35.39
N LEU A 873 -33.30 3.91 -34.52
CA LEU A 873 -32.77 5.25 -34.70
C LEU A 873 -31.57 5.24 -35.64
N THR A 874 -31.43 6.29 -36.44
CA THR A 874 -30.20 6.65 -37.14
C THR A 874 -29.88 8.09 -36.74
N ASP A 875 -29.01 8.28 -35.75
CA ASP A 875 -28.63 9.60 -35.22
C ASP A 875 -27.10 9.63 -35.01
N ASP A 876 -26.45 10.73 -35.40
CA ASP A 876 -24.98 10.90 -35.36
C ASP A 876 -24.16 9.71 -35.93
N GLY A 877 -24.67 9.04 -36.97
CA GLY A 877 -24.00 7.89 -37.59
C GLY A 877 -24.07 6.58 -36.80
N MET A 878 -24.78 6.56 -35.67
CA MET A 878 -25.05 5.37 -34.86
C MET A 878 -26.48 4.86 -35.09
N VAL A 879 -26.63 3.53 -35.11
CA VAL A 879 -27.93 2.87 -35.25
C VAL A 879 -28.31 2.28 -33.89
N GLY A 880 -29.48 2.60 -33.35
CA GLY A 880 -29.90 2.17 -32.00
C GLY A 880 -31.39 1.84 -31.89
N LEU A 881 -31.87 1.46 -30.69
CA LEU A 881 -33.29 1.25 -30.40
C LEU A 881 -33.83 2.38 -29.54
N ARG A 882 -35.07 2.80 -29.79
CA ARG A 882 -35.78 3.82 -28.99
C ARG A 882 -37.03 3.25 -28.37
N ALA A 883 -37.22 3.51 -27.07
CA ALA A 883 -38.49 3.32 -26.38
C ALA A 883 -39.02 4.68 -25.92
N LYS A 884 -40.25 5.03 -26.34
CA LYS A 884 -41.00 6.15 -25.75
C LYS A 884 -41.68 5.68 -24.49
N LEU A 885 -41.61 6.48 -23.43
CA LEU A 885 -42.12 6.14 -22.12
C LEU A 885 -43.42 6.89 -21.80
N ALA A 886 -44.32 6.21 -21.10
CA ALA A 886 -45.37 6.86 -20.35
C ALA A 886 -44.76 7.78 -19.27
N THR A 887 -45.41 8.91 -18.99
CA THR A 887 -44.91 9.87 -18.01
C THR A 887 -45.10 9.32 -16.59
N VAL A 888 -43.98 9.16 -15.89
CA VAL A 888 -43.91 8.81 -14.48
C VAL A 888 -43.11 9.90 -13.75
N LYS A 889 -43.31 10.01 -12.44
CA LYS A 889 -42.61 10.95 -11.57
C LYS A 889 -42.01 10.17 -10.42
N ASP A 890 -41.09 10.83 -9.71
CA ASP A 890 -40.44 10.29 -8.52
C ASP A 890 -39.53 9.10 -8.82
N TYR A 891 -38.97 8.53 -7.76
CA TYR A 891 -37.97 7.47 -7.81
C TYR A 891 -38.62 6.10 -8.04
N HIS A 892 -38.06 5.34 -8.96
CA HIS A 892 -38.45 3.97 -9.28
C HIS A 892 -37.21 3.15 -9.62
N ASP A 893 -37.27 1.84 -9.41
CA ASP A 893 -36.30 0.93 -10.02
C ASP A 893 -36.71 0.70 -11.48
N ILE A 894 -35.81 0.93 -12.43
CA ILE A 894 -36.11 0.77 -13.85
C ILE A 894 -35.47 -0.50 -14.41
N TYR A 895 -36.29 -1.34 -15.03
CA TYR A 895 -35.92 -2.62 -15.62
C TYR A 895 -36.02 -2.56 -17.14
N PHE A 896 -34.98 -3.04 -17.82
CA PHE A 896 -34.92 -3.19 -19.28
C PHE A 896 -34.96 -4.68 -19.63
N VAL A 897 -36.12 -5.18 -20.05
CA VAL A 897 -36.35 -6.61 -20.33
C VAL A 897 -36.19 -6.89 -21.83
N PHE A 898 -35.22 -7.73 -22.17
CA PHE A 898 -34.84 -8.08 -23.53
C PHE A 898 -35.62 -9.28 -24.04
N ASN A 899 -36.46 -9.07 -25.07
CA ASN A 899 -37.26 -10.11 -25.68
C ASN A 899 -36.90 -10.29 -27.16
N LYS A 900 -36.65 -11.54 -27.58
CA LYS A 900 -36.36 -11.87 -28.99
C LYS A 900 -37.57 -12.55 -29.63
N LYS A 901 -37.98 -12.11 -30.83
CA LYS A 901 -39.13 -12.69 -31.56
C LYS A 901 -39.00 -14.19 -31.85
N ASN A 902 -37.77 -14.74 -31.92
CA ASN A 902 -37.48 -16.15 -32.17
C ASN A 902 -36.53 -16.69 -31.08
N GLU A 903 -36.89 -17.78 -30.41
CA GLU A 903 -36.21 -18.31 -29.19
C GLU A 903 -34.76 -18.81 -29.37
N VAL A 904 -34.20 -18.81 -30.59
CA VAL A 904 -32.82 -19.27 -30.83
C VAL A 904 -31.86 -18.07 -30.82
N ILE A 905 -30.98 -18.02 -29.81
CA ILE A 905 -29.90 -17.03 -29.70
C ILE A 905 -28.58 -17.70 -30.11
N ASP A 906 -27.95 -17.17 -31.16
CA ASP A 906 -26.63 -17.64 -31.63
C ASP A 906 -25.53 -17.16 -30.67
N ARG A 907 -24.72 -18.10 -30.16
CA ARG A 907 -23.63 -17.84 -29.20
C ARG A 907 -22.44 -17.09 -29.80
N ASN A 908 -22.32 -17.00 -31.14
CA ASN A 908 -21.11 -16.47 -31.79
C ASN A 908 -21.30 -15.11 -32.51
N GLY A 909 -22.37 -14.34 -32.24
CA GLY A 909 -22.55 -13.02 -32.85
C GLY A 909 -23.85 -12.27 -32.51
N GLY A 910 -24.31 -12.36 -31.26
CA GLY A 910 -25.60 -11.84 -30.79
C GLY A 910 -25.71 -10.32 -30.61
N PHE A 911 -26.93 -9.87 -30.32
CA PHE A 911 -27.30 -8.48 -30.02
C PHE A 911 -26.48 -7.92 -28.85
N LYS A 912 -25.86 -6.75 -29.07
CA LYS A 912 -24.98 -6.09 -28.10
C LYS A 912 -25.42 -4.67 -27.86
N ILE A 913 -25.38 -4.25 -26.60
CA ILE A 913 -25.52 -2.86 -26.17
C ILE A 913 -24.28 -2.51 -25.37
N TRP A 914 -23.81 -1.27 -25.51
CA TRP A 914 -22.71 -0.74 -24.70
C TRP A 914 -23.12 0.45 -23.82
N ARG A 915 -24.20 1.17 -24.18
CA ARG A 915 -24.73 2.26 -23.35
C ARG A 915 -26.25 2.47 -23.53
N VAL A 916 -26.86 3.05 -22.50
CA VAL A 916 -28.27 3.43 -22.44
C VAL A 916 -28.37 4.92 -22.15
N LYS A 917 -29.13 5.67 -22.96
CA LYS A 917 -29.30 7.11 -22.82
C LYS A 917 -30.74 7.47 -22.48
N PHE A 918 -30.93 8.20 -21.38
CA PHE A 918 -32.19 8.79 -20.96
C PHE A 918 -32.38 10.15 -21.62
N VAL A 919 -33.62 10.49 -22.01
CA VAL A 919 -33.95 11.73 -22.72
C VAL A 919 -35.15 12.42 -22.07
N GLN A 920 -35.04 13.73 -21.88
CA GLN A 920 -36.06 14.60 -21.28
C GLN A 920 -36.96 15.31 -22.30
#